data_AF-A0AA38TAI9-F1
#
_entry.id   AF-A0AA38TAI9-F1
#
_cell.length_a   1.000
_cell.length_b   1.000
_cell.length_c   1.000
_cell.angle_alpha   90.00
_cell.angle_beta   90.00
_cell.angle_gamma   90.00
#
_symmetry.space_group_name_H-M   'P 1'
#
loop_
_entity.id
_entity.type
_entity.pdbx_description
1 polymer ?
#
loop_
_entity_poly.entity_id
_entity_poly.type
_entity_poly.pdbx_seq_one_letter_code
_entity_poly.pdbx_strand_id
1 'polypeptide(L)'
;MDIAYEKCCGNSKKDSWRTTLVLAYQSLGVVYGDLSISPLYVYKSTFADDIHHSETNEEIFGVLSFVFWTLTLVPLFKYVFIVLRADDNGEGGTFALYSSICRHAKVSLLPNRQVSDESLSTYKLKQPPEKENGSKLKTVLEKHKSLHTALLILVLLGTCMVIGDGLLTPAISVFSAVSGLELSMSKEHHEYAVIPITCFILVCLFALQHYGTHRVGFFFAPIVLLWLVCMSGLGLYNILRWNPHVYEALSPYYMYKFLRKTKKQGWMSLGGILLCITGSEAMFADLGHFSYTAIQIAFTFLVYPALILGYMGQAAYLSKHHQMADNISYYVSVPGSVRWPVLAIAILASVVGSQAIISGTFSIINQSQSLGCFPRVKVVHTSDKKHGQIYIPEVNWILMVLCIAVTIGFRDTKHLGNASGLAVMAVMLVTTCLTSLVIVLCWHKPPIVALCFLLFFGSIELLYFSASLVKFREGAWLPILLALFLLTVMFVWHYATIKKYEYDLQNKVSLEWLLALGPSLGISRVPGIGLVFTDLTSGIPANFSRFVTNLPAFHRILVFVCVKSVPVPFIPPAERYLVGRVGPATLRSYRCIVRYGYRDVHQDVDSFESDLVNRLADFIRYDWHRPESTSDTGNEDDGIRSGRSSGEDRLAVIGNMDFSGTWAFEADESMQQISVSVGSHTDEDIIEMVPQIRKRRVTFAVDDHDELDAPKHVQMREELEELLGAQQSGTAFILGHSHVKAKQGSSVMKRLAINFAYNFLRRNCRGPDVALKVPPASLLEVGMVYVV
;
A
#
# COMPACT_ATOMS: atom_id res chain seq x y z
N MET A 1 7.72 -5.56 -27.12
CA MET A 1 7.35 -6.33 -28.34
C MET A 1 6.04 -7.01 -28.05
N ASP A 2 5.01 -6.32 -28.50
CA ASP A 2 3.61 -6.41 -28.10
C ASP A 2 2.82 -7.20 -29.14
N ILE A 3 2.30 -8.38 -28.77
CA ILE A 3 1.16 -9.03 -29.44
C ILE A 3 0.44 -9.90 -28.40
N ALA A 4 -0.49 -9.31 -27.63
CA ALA A 4 -1.44 -10.10 -26.83
C ALA A 4 -2.72 -9.36 -26.40
N TYR A 5 -3.09 -8.24 -27.04
CA TYR A 5 -4.30 -7.48 -26.65
C TYR A 5 -5.50 -7.56 -27.61
N GLU A 6 -5.41 -8.34 -28.69
CA GLU A 6 -6.54 -8.55 -29.61
C GLU A 6 -6.77 -10.04 -29.89
N LYS A 7 -7.59 -10.67 -29.06
CA LYS A 7 -8.48 -11.80 -29.44
C LYS A 7 -9.52 -12.01 -28.33
N CYS A 8 -10.59 -11.22 -28.41
CA CYS A 8 -11.74 -11.30 -27.53
C CYS A 8 -12.86 -12.17 -28.15
N CYS A 9 -13.72 -12.69 -27.28
CA CYS A 9 -15.00 -13.38 -27.55
C CYS A 9 -14.98 -14.83 -28.09
N GLY A 10 -14.75 -15.79 -27.18
CA GLY A 10 -15.16 -17.20 -27.38
C GLY A 10 -14.70 -18.15 -26.26
N ASN A 11 -13.43 -18.03 -25.82
CA ASN A 11 -12.82 -18.96 -24.84
C ASN A 11 -12.54 -18.37 -23.43
N SER A 12 -12.75 -17.06 -23.23
CA SER A 12 -12.29 -16.32 -22.04
C SER A 12 -12.81 -16.84 -20.68
N LYS A 13 -14.04 -17.38 -20.61
CA LYS A 13 -14.60 -17.85 -19.32
C LYS A 13 -13.90 -19.09 -18.77
N LYS A 14 -13.49 -20.07 -19.59
CA LYS A 14 -12.83 -21.29 -19.10
C LYS A 14 -11.39 -21.03 -18.63
N ASP A 15 -10.67 -20.15 -19.33
CA ASP A 15 -9.32 -19.75 -18.95
C ASP A 15 -9.31 -18.85 -17.71
N SER A 16 -10.37 -18.06 -17.51
CA SER A 16 -10.57 -17.23 -16.30
C SER A 16 -10.75 -18.05 -15.01
N TRP A 17 -11.55 -19.13 -15.04
CA TRP A 17 -11.77 -19.99 -13.86
C TRP A 17 -10.53 -20.79 -13.49
N ARG A 18 -9.80 -21.34 -14.47
CA ARG A 18 -8.52 -22.03 -14.22
C ARG A 18 -7.49 -21.08 -13.61
N THR A 19 -7.39 -19.87 -14.14
CA THR A 19 -6.49 -18.84 -13.60
C THR A 19 -6.87 -18.46 -12.16
N THR A 20 -8.16 -18.30 -11.88
CA THR A 20 -8.66 -18.00 -10.53
C THR A 20 -8.36 -19.13 -9.54
N LEU A 21 -8.52 -20.39 -9.95
CA LEU A 21 -8.20 -21.55 -9.10
C LEU A 21 -6.70 -21.70 -8.84
N VAL A 22 -5.86 -21.42 -9.84
CA VAL A 22 -4.40 -21.39 -9.67
C VAL A 22 -3.99 -20.26 -8.71
N LEU A 23 -4.62 -19.08 -8.84
CA LEU A 23 -4.40 -17.97 -7.91
C LEU A 23 -4.86 -18.31 -6.48
N ALA A 24 -5.99 -19.00 -6.34
CA ALA A 24 -6.51 -19.47 -5.05
C ALA A 24 -5.60 -20.51 -4.40
N TYR A 25 -4.98 -21.38 -5.19
CA TYR A 25 -3.95 -22.29 -4.70
C TYR A 25 -2.68 -21.54 -4.27
N GLN A 26 -2.22 -20.58 -5.06
CA GLN A 26 -1.02 -19.78 -4.73
C GLN A 26 -1.23 -18.90 -3.48
N SER A 27 -2.45 -18.42 -3.23
CA SER A 27 -2.75 -17.63 -2.04
C SER A 27 -2.62 -18.43 -0.74
N LEU A 28 -2.71 -19.77 -0.77
CA LEU A 28 -2.44 -20.63 0.40
C LEU A 28 -1.06 -20.37 1.01
N GLY A 29 -0.03 -20.31 0.18
CA GLY A 29 1.35 -20.16 0.64
C GLY A 29 1.70 -18.75 1.12
N VAL A 30 1.00 -17.73 0.62
CA VAL A 30 1.34 -16.33 0.89
C VAL A 30 0.40 -15.69 1.90
N VAL A 31 -0.90 -15.96 1.84
CA VAL A 31 -1.89 -15.24 2.63
C VAL A 31 -2.24 -15.97 3.93
N TYR A 32 -2.38 -17.29 3.87
CA TYR A 32 -2.97 -18.06 4.97
C TYR A 32 -1.96 -18.72 5.89
N GLY A 33 -0.65 -18.55 5.64
CA GLY A 33 0.39 -19.15 6.47
C GLY A 33 0.28 -18.74 7.94
N ASP A 34 0.05 -17.47 8.23
CA ASP A 34 -0.10 -16.97 9.61
C ASP A 34 -1.37 -17.52 10.29
N LEU A 35 -2.53 -17.31 9.65
CA LEU A 35 -3.83 -17.75 10.17
C LEU A 35 -3.91 -19.27 10.37
N SER A 36 -3.19 -20.06 9.56
CA SER A 36 -3.17 -21.52 9.66
C SER A 36 -2.38 -22.03 10.87
N ILE A 37 -1.52 -21.21 11.46
CA ILE A 37 -0.59 -21.60 12.53
C ILE A 37 -1.14 -21.26 13.93
N SER A 38 -2.12 -20.36 14.03
CA SER A 38 -2.82 -20.00 15.29
C SER A 38 -3.23 -21.20 16.17
N PRO A 39 -3.69 -22.34 15.63
CA PRO A 39 -4.07 -23.49 16.45
C PRO A 39 -2.93 -24.07 17.30
N LEU A 40 -1.66 -23.76 17.01
CA LEU A 40 -0.52 -24.20 17.82
C LEU A 40 -0.47 -23.52 19.20
N TYR A 41 -0.97 -22.28 19.31
CA TYR A 41 -0.80 -21.47 20.52
C TYR A 41 -2.09 -20.93 21.13
N VAL A 42 -3.24 -20.94 20.42
CA VAL A 42 -4.51 -20.42 20.95
C VAL A 42 -4.93 -21.11 22.24
N TYR A 43 -5.10 -22.43 22.24
CA TYR A 43 -5.55 -23.16 23.44
C TYR A 43 -4.54 -23.06 24.60
N LYS A 44 -3.24 -23.09 24.28
CA LYS A 44 -2.16 -22.87 25.26
C LYS A 44 -2.28 -21.48 25.90
N SER A 45 -2.53 -20.44 25.11
CA SER A 45 -2.67 -19.06 25.59
C SER A 45 -4.00 -18.80 26.31
N THR A 46 -5.07 -19.49 25.93
CA THR A 46 -6.42 -19.32 26.50
C THR A 46 -6.53 -19.92 27.91
N PHE A 47 -5.89 -21.05 28.15
CA PHE A 47 -5.89 -21.75 29.44
C PHE A 47 -4.65 -21.49 30.32
N ALA A 48 -3.84 -20.48 29.96
CA ALA A 48 -2.61 -20.15 30.68
C ALA A 48 -2.80 -19.46 32.03
N ASP A 49 -4.02 -19.04 32.36
CA ASP A 49 -4.42 -18.50 33.65
C ASP A 49 -5.31 -19.55 34.31
N ASP A 50 -5.08 -19.93 35.58
CA ASP A 50 -5.68 -21.05 36.33
C ASP A 50 -7.22 -21.18 36.24
N ILE A 51 -7.75 -21.54 35.07
CA ILE A 51 -9.12 -21.95 34.86
C ILE A 51 -9.16 -23.41 35.30
N HIS A 52 -9.55 -23.64 36.55
CA HIS A 52 -9.73 -24.98 37.09
C HIS A 52 -10.72 -25.76 36.23
N HIS A 53 -10.20 -26.78 35.55
CA HIS A 53 -10.98 -27.65 34.69
C HIS A 53 -12.04 -28.37 35.51
N SER A 54 -13.30 -27.96 35.34
CA SER A 54 -14.40 -28.71 35.93
C SER A 54 -14.64 -30.02 35.18
N GLU A 55 -15.11 -31.05 35.87
CA GLU A 55 -15.51 -32.33 35.26
C GLU A 55 -16.58 -32.18 34.15
N THR A 56 -17.31 -31.06 34.13
CA THR A 56 -18.41 -30.81 33.18
C THR A 56 -17.98 -30.32 31.79
N ASN A 57 -16.68 -30.15 31.49
CA ASN A 57 -16.15 -29.74 30.16
C ASN A 57 -16.64 -28.39 29.61
N GLU A 58 -17.38 -27.63 30.41
CA GLU A 58 -18.06 -26.41 29.97
C GLU A 58 -17.09 -25.32 29.53
N GLU A 59 -15.89 -25.29 30.10
CA GLU A 59 -14.85 -24.33 29.74
C GLU A 59 -14.29 -24.59 28.33
N ILE A 60 -13.99 -25.86 28.02
CA ILE A 60 -13.44 -26.27 26.73
C ILE A 60 -14.46 -26.02 25.60
N PHE A 61 -15.73 -26.40 25.83
CA PHE A 61 -16.80 -26.14 24.88
C PHE A 61 -17.11 -24.64 24.74
N GLY A 62 -17.00 -23.88 25.83
CA GLY A 62 -17.09 -22.43 25.80
C GLY A 62 -16.05 -21.77 24.90
N VAL A 63 -14.78 -22.13 25.10
CA VAL A 63 -13.66 -21.64 24.29
C VAL A 63 -13.84 -22.03 22.82
N LEU A 64 -14.20 -23.28 22.53
CA LEU A 64 -14.46 -23.72 21.16
C LEU A 64 -15.58 -22.91 20.50
N SER A 65 -16.66 -22.65 21.22
CA SER A 65 -17.78 -21.83 20.75
C SER A 65 -17.33 -20.41 20.40
N PHE A 66 -16.53 -19.78 21.27
CA PHE A 66 -15.94 -18.48 21.01
C PHE A 66 -15.04 -18.49 19.77
N VAL A 67 -14.14 -19.47 19.64
CA VAL A 67 -13.26 -19.60 18.47
C VAL A 67 -14.07 -19.73 17.18
N PHE A 68 -15.08 -20.60 17.17
CA PHE A 68 -15.96 -20.79 16.01
C PHE A 68 -16.66 -19.49 15.60
N TRP A 69 -17.34 -18.80 16.52
CA TRP A 69 -18.05 -17.57 16.20
C TRP A 69 -17.11 -16.42 15.86
N THR A 70 -15.94 -16.35 16.46
CA THR A 70 -14.95 -15.32 16.14
C THR A 70 -14.38 -15.52 14.74
N LEU A 71 -14.02 -16.74 14.35
CA LEU A 71 -13.59 -17.07 12.99
C LEU A 71 -14.70 -16.82 11.94
N THR A 72 -15.95 -17.10 12.30
CA THR A 72 -17.11 -16.93 11.42
C THR A 72 -17.49 -15.46 11.25
N LEU A 73 -17.47 -14.66 12.32
CA LEU A 73 -17.86 -13.26 12.26
C LEU A 73 -16.73 -12.37 11.72
N VAL A 74 -15.48 -12.58 12.15
CA VAL A 74 -14.37 -11.69 11.80
C VAL A 74 -13.74 -12.09 10.46
N PRO A 75 -12.92 -13.15 10.31
CA PRO A 75 -12.33 -13.47 9.02
C PRO A 75 -13.35 -13.81 7.92
N LEU A 76 -14.37 -14.64 8.19
CA LEU A 76 -15.33 -15.04 7.15
C LEU A 76 -16.28 -13.89 6.78
N PHE A 77 -17.10 -13.41 7.73
CA PHE A 77 -18.13 -12.42 7.42
C PHE A 77 -17.59 -11.00 7.24
N LYS A 78 -16.78 -10.48 8.18
CA LYS A 78 -16.20 -9.13 8.08
C LYS A 78 -15.20 -9.05 6.94
N TYR A 79 -14.15 -9.87 6.97
CA TYR A 79 -13.05 -9.72 6.00
C TYR A 79 -13.43 -10.20 4.61
N VAL A 80 -13.75 -11.49 4.45
CA VAL A 80 -13.95 -12.09 3.13
C VAL A 80 -15.14 -11.51 2.37
N PHE A 81 -16.27 -11.25 3.04
CA PHE A 81 -17.47 -10.78 2.35
C PHE A 81 -17.61 -9.25 2.27
N ILE A 82 -17.04 -8.50 3.22
CA ILE A 82 -17.21 -7.04 3.30
C ILE A 82 -15.90 -6.30 3.01
N VAL A 83 -14.87 -6.48 3.83
CA VAL A 83 -13.63 -5.66 3.78
C VAL A 83 -12.84 -5.91 2.49
N LEU A 84 -12.78 -7.15 1.98
CA LEU A 84 -12.10 -7.42 0.70
C LEU A 84 -12.70 -6.68 -0.52
N ARG A 85 -13.94 -6.18 -0.41
CA ARG A 85 -14.56 -5.34 -1.45
C ARG A 85 -14.14 -3.87 -1.35
N ALA A 86 -13.50 -3.48 -0.25
CA ALA A 86 -13.02 -2.13 -0.02
C ALA A 86 -11.59 -1.97 -0.56
N ASP A 87 -11.42 -2.24 -1.85
CA ASP A 87 -10.13 -2.22 -2.54
C ASP A 87 -9.86 -0.91 -3.30
N ASP A 88 -8.58 -0.56 -3.45
CA ASP A 88 -8.10 0.52 -4.29
C ASP A 88 -7.44 -0.03 -5.55
N ASN A 89 -8.26 -0.42 -6.54
CA ASN A 89 -7.83 -0.95 -7.85
C ASN A 89 -7.06 -2.26 -7.70
N GLY A 90 -7.61 -3.18 -6.91
CA GLY A 90 -7.00 -4.46 -6.58
C GLY A 90 -6.11 -4.42 -5.33
N GLU A 91 -5.71 -3.26 -4.83
CA GLU A 91 -4.89 -3.16 -3.60
C GLU A 91 -5.76 -3.10 -2.33
N GLY A 92 -5.34 -3.75 -1.27
CA GLY A 92 -5.98 -3.71 0.05
C GLY A 92 -5.01 -3.28 1.16
N GLY A 93 -5.50 -3.26 2.39
CA GLY A 93 -4.75 -2.79 3.57
C GLY A 93 -5.08 -1.35 4.00
N THR A 94 -4.51 -0.96 5.14
CA THR A 94 -4.77 0.34 5.79
C THR A 94 -4.46 1.54 4.89
N PHE A 95 -3.40 1.46 4.09
CA PHE A 95 -3.04 2.52 3.13
C PHE A 95 -3.96 2.59 1.92
N ALA A 96 -4.43 1.45 1.40
CA ALA A 96 -5.41 1.44 0.30
C ALA A 96 -6.72 2.13 0.73
N LEU A 97 -7.17 1.85 1.96
CA LEU A 97 -8.33 2.55 2.56
C LEU A 97 -8.06 4.05 2.68
N TYR A 98 -6.90 4.45 3.20
CA TYR A 98 -6.52 5.86 3.34
C TYR A 98 -6.46 6.59 1.99
N SER A 99 -5.79 6.00 1.00
CA SER A 99 -5.68 6.48 -0.38
C SER A 99 -7.07 6.73 -0.97
N SER A 100 -7.97 5.75 -0.84
CA SER A 100 -9.34 5.84 -1.33
C SER A 100 -10.14 6.96 -0.64
N ILE A 101 -10.02 7.11 0.69
CA ILE A 101 -10.65 8.20 1.44
C ILE A 101 -10.12 9.57 0.98
N CYS A 102 -8.79 9.70 0.87
CA CYS A 102 -8.16 10.93 0.41
C CYS A 102 -8.64 11.32 -0.99
N ARG A 103 -8.77 10.36 -1.91
CA ARG A 103 -9.27 10.61 -3.28
C ARG A 103 -10.71 11.15 -3.27
N HIS A 104 -11.63 10.51 -2.54
CA HIS A 104 -13.06 10.85 -2.59
C HIS A 104 -13.46 12.06 -1.73
N ALA A 105 -12.73 12.34 -0.65
CA ALA A 105 -13.07 13.41 0.30
C ALA A 105 -12.12 14.62 0.24
N LYS A 106 -11.13 14.68 -0.68
CA LYS A 106 -10.14 15.78 -0.77
C LYS A 106 -9.40 16.07 0.55
N VAL A 107 -9.17 15.03 1.36
CA VAL A 107 -8.64 15.13 2.75
C VAL A 107 -7.12 14.94 2.85
N SER A 108 -6.41 14.75 1.73
CA SER A 108 -4.97 14.54 1.74
C SER A 108 -4.22 15.74 2.36
N LEU A 109 -3.45 15.47 3.42
CA LEU A 109 -2.51 16.45 4.00
C LEU A 109 -1.24 16.62 3.17
N LEU A 110 -1.03 15.75 2.18
CA LEU A 110 0.09 15.85 1.26
C LEU A 110 -0.09 17.04 0.32
N PRO A 111 0.82 18.01 0.37
CA PRO A 111 0.66 19.26 -0.35
C PRO A 111 1.14 19.07 -1.80
N ASN A 112 0.38 18.36 -2.63
CA ASN A 112 0.66 18.38 -4.07
C ASN A 112 -0.50 17.90 -4.96
N ARG A 113 -1.76 18.20 -4.63
CA ARG A 113 -2.89 17.79 -5.49
C ARG A 113 -3.13 18.85 -6.56
N GLN A 114 -2.64 18.62 -7.77
CA GLN A 114 -2.94 19.45 -8.94
C GLN A 114 -4.25 19.02 -9.58
N VAL A 115 -4.91 19.94 -10.29
CA VAL A 115 -6.12 19.65 -11.08
C VAL A 115 -5.84 18.58 -12.15
N SER A 116 -4.61 18.56 -12.69
CA SER A 116 -4.11 17.56 -13.65
C SER A 116 -3.92 16.15 -13.08
N ASP A 117 -3.93 15.97 -11.75
CA ASP A 117 -3.93 14.63 -11.16
C ASP A 117 -5.34 14.05 -11.07
N GLU A 118 -6.37 14.90 -10.96
CA GLU A 118 -7.76 14.45 -10.92
C GLU A 118 -8.25 13.96 -12.29
N SER A 119 -7.55 14.34 -13.38
CA SER A 119 -7.85 13.90 -14.75
C SER A 119 -7.26 12.54 -15.13
N LEU A 120 -6.42 11.92 -14.28
CA LEU A 120 -5.84 10.59 -14.51
C LEU A 120 -6.93 9.56 -14.85
N SER A 121 -6.69 8.70 -15.84
CA SER A 121 -7.66 7.66 -16.22
C SER A 121 -7.95 6.70 -15.06
N THR A 122 -6.94 6.42 -14.23
CA THR A 122 -7.04 5.65 -12.99
C THR A 122 -7.93 6.30 -11.93
N TYR A 123 -8.10 7.63 -11.97
CA TYR A 123 -9.09 8.36 -11.15
C TYR A 123 -10.50 8.25 -11.73
N LYS A 124 -10.64 8.40 -13.06
CA LYS A 124 -11.94 8.42 -13.76
C LYS A 124 -12.67 7.07 -13.75
N LEU A 125 -11.95 5.94 -13.77
CA LEU A 125 -12.54 4.59 -13.84
C LEU A 125 -13.51 4.25 -12.68
N LYS A 126 -13.50 5.02 -11.58
CA LYS A 126 -14.32 4.77 -10.38
C LYS A 126 -15.35 5.85 -10.04
N GLN A 127 -15.46 6.96 -10.79
CA GLN A 127 -16.51 7.95 -10.55
C GLN A 127 -17.82 7.52 -11.24
N PRO A 128 -18.85 7.05 -10.52
CA PRO A 128 -20.20 7.13 -11.05
C PRO A 128 -20.58 8.62 -11.23
N PRO A 129 -21.46 8.97 -12.19
CA PRO A 129 -21.88 10.35 -12.40
C PRO A 129 -22.38 10.94 -11.08
N GLU A 130 -21.84 12.10 -10.69
CA GLU A 130 -22.15 12.79 -9.44
C GLU A 130 -23.66 12.91 -9.26
N LYS A 131 -24.23 12.20 -8.28
CA LYS A 131 -25.48 12.66 -7.66
C LYS A 131 -25.09 13.72 -6.64
N GLU A 132 -25.54 14.96 -6.83
CA GLU A 132 -25.28 16.18 -6.04
C GLU A 132 -25.52 16.08 -4.51
N ASN A 133 -25.97 14.93 -3.99
CA ASN A 133 -26.12 14.72 -2.55
C ASN A 133 -24.79 14.32 -1.90
N GLY A 134 -23.86 15.28 -1.81
CA GLY A 134 -22.67 15.15 -0.97
C GLY A 134 -23.08 14.77 0.47
N SER A 135 -22.61 13.64 0.98
CA SER A 135 -22.92 13.23 2.35
C SER A 135 -22.50 14.34 3.33
N LYS A 136 -23.34 14.67 4.32
CA LYS A 136 -23.01 15.68 5.35
C LYS A 136 -21.65 15.43 6.01
N LEU A 137 -21.25 14.16 6.11
CA LEU A 137 -19.95 13.71 6.61
C LEU A 137 -18.80 14.20 5.73
N LYS A 138 -18.93 14.14 4.40
CA LYS A 138 -17.93 14.64 3.44
C LYS A 138 -17.67 16.13 3.65
N THR A 139 -18.72 16.94 3.74
CA THR A 139 -18.60 18.39 3.95
C THR A 139 -17.96 18.74 5.31
N VAL A 140 -18.31 18.01 6.37
CA VAL A 140 -17.69 18.20 7.70
C VAL A 140 -16.22 17.81 7.67
N LEU A 141 -15.89 16.70 7.02
CA LEU A 141 -14.53 16.21 6.92
C LEU A 141 -13.64 17.19 6.13
N GLU A 142 -14.13 17.69 4.99
CA GLU A 142 -13.45 18.70 4.15
C GLU A 142 -13.22 20.04 4.87
N LYS A 143 -14.15 20.46 5.72
CA LYS A 143 -14.08 21.76 6.41
C LYS A 143 -13.06 21.79 7.55
N HIS A 144 -12.86 20.66 8.25
CA HIS A 144 -12.09 20.62 9.49
C HIS A 144 -10.71 19.99 9.31
N LYS A 145 -9.68 20.83 9.22
CA LYS A 145 -8.27 20.41 9.15
C LYS A 145 -7.83 19.52 10.33
N SER A 146 -8.45 19.65 11.51
CA SER A 146 -8.18 18.77 12.65
C SER A 146 -8.57 17.32 12.38
N LEU A 147 -9.66 17.08 11.63
CA LEU A 147 -10.10 15.74 11.26
C LEU A 147 -9.17 15.12 10.22
N HIS A 148 -8.58 15.91 9.33
CA HIS A 148 -7.54 15.44 8.41
C HIS A 148 -6.34 14.90 9.18
N THR A 149 -5.87 15.66 10.19
CA THR A 149 -4.77 15.26 11.05
C THR A 149 -5.13 14.04 11.90
N ALA A 150 -6.36 13.98 12.44
CA ALA A 150 -6.83 12.84 13.20
C ALA A 150 -6.90 11.56 12.34
N LEU A 151 -7.38 11.66 11.10
CA LEU A 151 -7.40 10.56 10.14
C LEU A 151 -5.98 10.07 9.82
N LEU A 152 -5.05 11.00 9.57
CA LEU A 152 -3.66 10.63 9.32
C LEU A 152 -3.04 9.93 10.55
N ILE A 153 -3.25 10.47 11.76
CA ILE A 153 -2.75 9.84 12.99
C ILE A 153 -3.35 8.43 13.17
N LEU A 154 -4.64 8.25 12.88
CA LEU A 154 -5.31 6.96 12.96
C LEU A 154 -4.67 5.93 12.01
N VAL A 155 -4.40 6.34 10.76
CA VAL A 155 -3.74 5.50 9.76
C VAL A 155 -2.29 5.20 10.17
N LEU A 156 -1.54 6.21 10.59
CA LEU A 156 -0.16 6.03 11.06
C LEU A 156 -0.10 5.08 12.26
N LEU A 157 -1.04 5.20 13.21
CA LEU A 157 -1.17 4.27 14.33
C LEU A 157 -1.41 2.83 13.84
N GLY A 158 -2.36 2.62 12.92
CA GLY A 158 -2.60 1.31 12.31
C GLY A 158 -1.34 0.76 11.64
N THR A 159 -0.64 1.58 10.86
CA THR A 159 0.59 1.14 10.15
C THR A 159 1.71 0.77 11.10
N CYS A 160 1.90 1.53 12.20
CA CYS A 160 2.88 1.20 13.22
C CYS A 160 2.54 -0.10 13.95
N MET A 161 1.26 -0.36 14.20
CA MET A 161 0.80 -1.61 14.81
C MET A 161 0.98 -2.80 13.86
N VAL A 162 0.77 -2.64 12.54
CA VAL A 162 1.08 -3.70 11.56
C VAL A 162 2.58 -3.97 11.49
N ILE A 163 3.43 -2.94 11.55
CA ILE A 163 4.89 -3.15 11.63
C ILE A 163 5.25 -3.91 12.91
N GLY A 164 4.56 -3.63 14.03
CA GLY A 164 4.71 -4.37 15.27
C GLY A 164 4.24 -5.83 15.18
N ASP A 165 3.15 -6.10 14.47
CA ASP A 165 2.71 -7.47 14.14
C ASP A 165 3.74 -8.19 13.26
N GLY A 166 4.29 -7.47 12.28
CA GLY A 166 5.48 -7.79 11.47
C GLY A 166 6.66 -8.35 12.25
N LEU A 167 6.85 -7.81 13.47
CA LEU A 167 7.89 -8.20 14.39
C LEU A 167 7.48 -9.39 15.28
N LEU A 168 6.26 -9.40 15.79
CA LEU A 168 5.83 -10.34 16.82
C LEU A 168 5.41 -11.70 16.25
N THR A 169 4.84 -11.72 15.06
CA THR A 169 4.32 -12.94 14.44
C THR A 169 5.39 -13.95 14.05
N PRO A 170 6.56 -13.55 13.49
CA PRO A 170 7.66 -14.49 13.30
C PRO A 170 8.16 -15.08 14.62
N ALA A 171 8.25 -14.28 15.68
CA ALA A 171 8.69 -14.75 16.99
C ALA A 171 7.70 -15.78 17.57
N ILE A 172 6.39 -15.49 17.60
CA ILE A 172 5.41 -16.39 18.22
C ILE A 172 5.17 -17.66 17.41
N SER A 173 5.08 -17.54 16.09
CA SER A 173 4.78 -18.69 15.23
C SER A 173 5.94 -19.70 15.27
N VAL A 174 7.19 -19.25 15.10
CA VAL A 174 8.35 -20.15 15.12
C VAL A 174 8.56 -20.72 16.51
N PHE A 175 8.44 -19.89 17.55
CA PHE A 175 8.58 -20.37 18.94
C PHE A 175 7.51 -21.42 19.29
N SER A 176 6.24 -21.18 18.95
CA SER A 176 5.16 -22.15 19.21
C SER A 176 5.29 -23.44 18.39
N ALA A 177 5.81 -23.37 17.17
CA ALA A 177 6.13 -24.56 16.38
C ALA A 177 7.24 -25.39 17.04
N VAL A 178 8.33 -24.76 17.48
CA VAL A 178 9.48 -25.43 18.11
C VAL A 178 9.15 -25.95 19.52
N SER A 179 8.27 -25.29 20.28
CA SER A 179 7.83 -25.77 21.60
C SER A 179 7.24 -27.18 21.60
N GLY A 180 6.84 -27.73 20.44
CA GLY A 180 6.47 -29.15 20.34
C GLY A 180 7.59 -30.14 20.66
N LEU A 181 8.85 -29.69 20.57
CA LEU A 181 10.03 -30.48 20.88
C LEU A 181 10.18 -30.75 22.39
N GLU A 182 9.64 -29.87 23.24
CA GLU A 182 9.63 -30.02 24.71
C GLU A 182 8.98 -31.34 25.11
N LEU A 183 7.85 -31.70 24.49
CA LEU A 183 7.10 -32.93 24.75
C LEU A 183 7.82 -34.23 24.34
N SER A 184 8.90 -34.12 23.55
CA SER A 184 9.64 -35.28 23.02
C SER A 184 11.03 -35.44 23.63
N MET A 185 11.54 -34.44 24.36
CA MET A 185 12.86 -34.46 25.02
C MET A 185 12.72 -34.82 26.51
N SER A 186 13.83 -35.16 27.18
CA SER A 186 13.87 -35.42 28.64
C SER A 186 13.98 -34.13 29.45
N LYS A 187 13.36 -34.08 30.65
CA LYS A 187 13.10 -32.89 31.50
C LYS A 187 14.29 -31.96 31.74
N GLU A 188 15.52 -32.46 31.70
CA GLU A 188 16.73 -31.67 31.99
C GLU A 188 17.25 -30.81 30.83
N HIS A 189 16.88 -31.10 29.57
CA HIS A 189 17.32 -30.36 28.38
C HIS A 189 16.24 -29.41 27.81
N HIS A 190 15.10 -29.27 28.50
CA HIS A 190 13.88 -28.64 27.97
C HIS A 190 14.03 -27.16 27.61
N GLU A 191 14.53 -26.34 28.53
CA GLU A 191 14.52 -24.88 28.35
C GLU A 191 15.73 -24.37 27.54
N TYR A 192 16.85 -25.12 27.58
CA TYR A 192 18.10 -24.73 26.95
C TYR A 192 18.16 -25.01 25.45
N ALA A 193 17.31 -25.90 24.91
CA ALA A 193 17.34 -26.28 23.49
C ALA A 193 16.36 -25.47 22.62
N VAL A 194 15.15 -25.18 23.12
CA VAL A 194 14.06 -24.57 22.33
C VAL A 194 14.38 -23.16 21.86
N ILE A 195 14.90 -22.32 22.77
CA ILE A 195 15.21 -20.92 22.45
C ILE A 195 16.33 -20.82 21.40
N PRO A 196 17.50 -21.50 21.53
CA PRO A 196 18.53 -21.45 20.50
C PRO A 196 18.08 -22.00 19.14
N ILE A 197 17.29 -23.08 19.11
CA ILE A 197 16.74 -23.63 17.87
C ILE A 197 15.81 -22.61 17.20
N THR A 198 14.92 -21.97 17.98
CA THR A 198 14.04 -20.91 17.48
C THR A 198 14.84 -19.74 16.90
N CYS A 199 15.86 -19.26 17.63
CA CYS A 199 16.73 -18.19 17.15
C CYS A 199 17.48 -18.59 15.87
N PHE A 200 17.97 -19.84 15.77
CA PHE A 200 18.63 -20.35 14.58
C PHE A 200 17.69 -20.36 13.36
N ILE A 201 16.45 -20.83 13.53
CA ILE A 201 15.44 -20.81 12.48
C ILE A 201 15.11 -19.38 12.06
N LEU A 202 14.97 -18.45 13.02
CA LEU A 202 14.74 -17.03 12.73
C LEU A 202 15.90 -16.41 11.93
N VAL A 203 17.15 -16.67 12.31
CA VAL A 203 18.33 -16.19 11.56
C VAL A 203 18.32 -16.73 10.14
N CYS A 204 18.06 -18.04 9.95
CA CYS A 204 17.96 -18.63 8.63
C CYS A 204 16.83 -17.99 7.81
N LEU A 205 15.67 -17.79 8.43
CA LEU A 205 14.51 -17.17 7.80
C LEU A 205 14.82 -15.75 7.32
N PHE A 206 15.41 -14.91 8.17
CA PHE A 206 15.75 -13.53 7.81
C PHE A 206 16.92 -13.42 6.82
N ALA A 207 17.88 -14.35 6.88
CA ALA A 207 18.97 -14.43 5.90
C ALA A 207 18.46 -14.80 4.50
N LEU A 208 17.45 -15.67 4.41
CA LEU A 208 16.89 -16.14 3.13
C LEU A 208 15.94 -15.14 2.46
N GLN A 209 15.56 -14.04 3.11
CA GLN A 209 14.59 -13.07 2.55
C GLN A 209 15.07 -12.40 1.25
N HIS A 210 16.39 -12.26 1.04
CA HIS A 210 16.93 -11.61 -0.15
C HIS A 210 16.73 -12.40 -1.46
N TYR A 211 16.48 -13.71 -1.39
CA TYR A 211 16.20 -14.55 -2.56
C TYR A 211 14.80 -14.30 -3.15
N GLY A 212 13.99 -13.46 -2.51
CA GLY A 212 12.72 -12.97 -3.02
C GLY A 212 11.58 -13.99 -2.94
N THR A 213 10.34 -13.49 -2.89
CA THR A 213 9.11 -14.29 -2.79
C THR A 213 8.71 -14.99 -4.08
N HIS A 214 9.24 -14.54 -5.24
CA HIS A 214 8.79 -14.97 -6.57
C HIS A 214 8.92 -16.47 -6.83
N ARG A 215 10.07 -17.07 -6.48
CA ARG A 215 10.29 -18.51 -6.69
C ARG A 215 9.66 -19.35 -5.59
N VAL A 216 9.36 -18.76 -4.44
CA VAL A 216 9.04 -19.52 -3.23
C VAL A 216 7.55 -19.65 -2.98
N GLY A 217 6.70 -18.73 -3.46
CA GLY A 217 5.23 -18.87 -3.35
C GLY A 217 4.68 -20.19 -3.92
N PHE A 218 5.28 -20.71 -5.00
CA PHE A 218 4.94 -22.03 -5.55
C PHE A 218 5.38 -23.19 -4.65
N PHE A 219 6.49 -23.07 -3.92
CA PHE A 219 6.93 -24.05 -2.93
C PHE A 219 6.21 -23.92 -1.58
N PHE A 220 5.75 -22.72 -1.25
CA PHE A 220 5.06 -22.41 -0.01
C PHE A 220 3.61 -22.91 0.03
N ALA A 221 2.88 -22.81 -1.09
CA ALA A 221 1.51 -23.31 -1.17
C ALA A 221 1.38 -24.81 -0.85
N PRO A 222 2.24 -25.73 -1.35
CA PRO A 222 2.26 -27.13 -0.93
C PRO A 222 2.46 -27.32 0.57
N ILE A 223 3.34 -26.54 1.21
CA ILE A 223 3.66 -26.67 2.64
C ILE A 223 2.42 -26.32 3.48
N VAL A 224 1.78 -25.18 3.19
CA VAL A 224 0.57 -24.75 3.93
C VAL A 224 -0.60 -25.69 3.64
N LEU A 225 -0.77 -26.14 2.39
CA LEU A 225 -1.80 -27.12 2.05
C LEU A 225 -1.59 -28.43 2.82
N LEU A 226 -0.35 -28.94 2.85
CA LEU A 226 -0.01 -30.15 3.60
C LEU A 226 -0.30 -29.99 5.09
N TRP A 227 0.03 -28.82 5.67
CA TRP A 227 -0.29 -28.48 7.06
C TRP A 227 -1.80 -28.47 7.32
N LEU A 228 -2.59 -27.80 6.47
CA LEU A 228 -4.05 -27.73 6.60
C LEU A 228 -4.71 -29.10 6.50
N VAL A 229 -4.27 -29.94 5.55
CA VAL A 229 -4.75 -31.32 5.40
C VAL A 229 -4.36 -32.16 6.62
N CYS A 230 -3.12 -32.04 7.10
CA CYS A 230 -2.65 -32.74 8.29
C CYS A 230 -3.46 -32.36 9.53
N MET A 231 -3.66 -31.06 9.76
CA MET A 231 -4.45 -30.53 10.86
C MET A 231 -5.92 -30.96 10.80
N SER A 232 -6.54 -30.87 9.63
CA SER A 232 -7.93 -31.30 9.43
C SER A 232 -8.09 -32.81 9.64
N GLY A 233 -7.14 -33.62 9.15
CA GLY A 233 -7.14 -35.08 9.34
C GLY A 233 -6.98 -35.49 10.80
N LEU A 234 -6.03 -34.87 11.53
CA LEU A 234 -5.87 -35.06 12.97
C LEU A 234 -7.10 -34.58 13.75
N GLY A 235 -7.69 -33.47 13.32
CA GLY A 235 -8.92 -32.93 13.89
C GLY A 235 -10.07 -33.93 13.80
N LEU A 236 -10.31 -34.45 12.59
CA LEU A 236 -11.34 -35.45 12.33
C LEU A 236 -11.09 -36.76 13.11
N TYR A 237 -9.85 -37.23 13.15
CA TYR A 237 -9.46 -38.40 13.96
C TYR A 237 -9.81 -38.20 15.44
N ASN A 238 -9.48 -37.04 16.01
CA ASN A 238 -9.76 -36.75 17.41
C ASN A 238 -11.25 -36.61 17.73
N ILE A 239 -12.03 -36.02 16.82
CA ILE A 239 -13.50 -35.94 16.94
C ILE A 239 -14.10 -37.36 17.00
N LEU A 240 -13.74 -38.21 16.04
CA LEU A 240 -14.29 -39.57 15.95
C LEU A 240 -13.84 -40.47 17.10
N ARG A 241 -12.59 -40.33 17.56
CA ARG A 241 -12.00 -41.21 18.58
C ARG A 241 -12.38 -40.83 20.00
N TRP A 242 -12.40 -39.54 20.34
CA TRP A 242 -12.50 -39.08 21.73
C TRP A 242 -13.88 -38.52 22.09
N ASN A 243 -14.46 -37.68 21.24
CA ASN A 243 -15.76 -37.06 21.54
C ASN A 243 -16.53 -36.64 20.27
N PRO A 244 -17.40 -37.51 19.73
CA PRO A 244 -18.23 -37.20 18.57
C PRO A 244 -19.23 -36.07 18.83
N HIS A 245 -19.64 -35.83 20.08
CA HIS A 245 -20.61 -34.80 20.45
C HIS A 245 -20.01 -33.38 20.59
N VAL A 246 -18.73 -33.20 20.27
CA VAL A 246 -18.07 -31.88 20.37
C VAL A 246 -18.69 -30.81 19.47
N TYR A 247 -19.43 -31.20 18.41
CA TYR A 247 -20.12 -30.24 17.53
C TYR A 247 -21.22 -29.45 18.26
N GLU A 248 -21.74 -29.93 19.38
CA GLU A 248 -22.74 -29.19 20.17
C GLU A 248 -22.16 -27.87 20.71
N ALA A 249 -20.85 -27.82 20.93
CA ALA A 249 -20.13 -26.64 21.38
C ALA A 249 -20.18 -25.47 20.37
N LEU A 250 -20.55 -25.71 19.11
CA LEU A 250 -20.72 -24.65 18.11
C LEU A 250 -21.90 -23.71 18.45
N SER A 251 -22.82 -24.15 19.30
CA SER A 251 -23.93 -23.31 19.78
C SER A 251 -23.42 -22.16 20.66
N PRO A 252 -23.83 -20.90 20.42
CA PRO A 252 -23.41 -19.74 21.21
C PRO A 252 -23.89 -19.82 22.68
N TYR A 253 -24.79 -20.76 22.99
CA TYR A 253 -25.18 -21.09 24.36
C TYR A 253 -23.97 -21.42 25.25
N TYR A 254 -22.95 -22.09 24.71
CA TYR A 254 -21.73 -22.43 25.45
C TYR A 254 -20.85 -21.21 25.75
N MET A 255 -20.87 -20.16 24.91
CA MET A 255 -20.19 -18.88 25.20
C MET A 255 -20.81 -18.20 26.43
N TYR A 256 -22.14 -18.16 26.50
CA TYR A 256 -22.85 -17.59 27.65
C TYR A 256 -22.56 -18.38 28.93
N LYS A 257 -22.59 -19.72 28.84
CA LYS A 257 -22.29 -20.62 29.96
C LYS A 257 -20.86 -20.40 30.49
N PHE A 258 -19.90 -20.26 29.57
CA PHE A 258 -18.51 -19.94 29.90
C PHE A 258 -18.39 -18.64 30.67
N LEU A 259 -18.87 -17.52 30.10
CA LEU A 259 -18.76 -16.21 30.72
C LEU A 259 -19.46 -16.15 32.09
N ARG A 260 -20.62 -16.82 32.23
CA ARG A 260 -21.35 -16.88 33.51
C ARG A 260 -20.55 -17.59 34.60
N LYS A 261 -19.80 -18.63 34.23
CA LYS A 261 -19.05 -19.48 35.16
C LYS A 261 -17.70 -18.88 35.53
N THR A 262 -16.88 -18.52 34.54
CA THR A 262 -15.49 -18.07 34.76
C THR A 262 -15.39 -16.57 35.07
N LYS A 263 -16.45 -15.78 34.85
CA LYS A 263 -16.54 -14.36 35.21
C LYS A 263 -15.30 -13.57 34.77
N LYS A 264 -14.49 -13.09 35.72
CA LYS A 264 -13.28 -12.29 35.47
C LYS A 264 -12.16 -13.09 34.79
N GLN A 265 -11.98 -14.36 35.15
CA GLN A 265 -10.99 -15.24 34.51
C GLN A 265 -11.40 -15.53 33.05
N GLY A 266 -12.71 -15.71 32.80
CA GLY A 266 -13.25 -15.85 31.45
C GLY A 266 -12.97 -14.63 30.58
N TRP A 267 -13.08 -13.43 31.17
CA TRP A 267 -12.73 -12.19 30.48
C TRP A 267 -11.24 -12.12 30.11
N MET A 268 -10.34 -12.56 30.98
CA MET A 268 -8.90 -12.60 30.71
C MET A 268 -8.55 -13.66 29.63
N SER A 269 -9.28 -14.77 29.60
CA SER A 269 -9.12 -15.86 28.64
C SER A 269 -9.47 -15.46 27.20
N LEU A 270 -10.35 -14.47 27.01
CA LEU A 270 -10.64 -13.88 25.70
C LEU A 270 -9.38 -13.34 24.99
N GLY A 271 -8.37 -12.92 25.76
CA GLY A 271 -7.06 -12.50 25.25
C GLY A 271 -6.31 -13.60 24.49
N GLY A 272 -6.48 -14.86 24.88
CA GLY A 272 -5.92 -16.00 24.15
C GLY A 272 -6.81 -16.45 22.98
N ILE A 273 -8.13 -16.29 23.10
CA ILE A 273 -9.09 -16.66 22.05
C ILE A 273 -8.90 -15.81 20.80
N LEU A 274 -8.68 -14.50 20.95
CA LEU A 274 -8.48 -13.59 19.80
C LEU A 274 -7.27 -13.98 18.94
N LEU A 275 -6.33 -14.76 19.47
CA LEU A 275 -5.19 -15.26 18.70
C LEU A 275 -5.61 -16.18 17.54
N CYS A 276 -6.86 -16.67 17.51
CA CYS A 276 -7.37 -17.46 16.40
C CYS A 276 -7.61 -16.66 15.11
N ILE A 277 -7.69 -15.34 15.20
CA ILE A 277 -7.92 -14.46 14.03
C ILE A 277 -6.67 -13.71 13.58
N THR A 278 -5.50 -13.98 14.20
CA THR A 278 -4.20 -13.44 13.76
C THR A 278 -3.95 -13.90 12.32
N GLY A 279 -3.73 -12.95 11.42
CA GLY A 279 -3.60 -13.22 9.98
C GLY A 279 -4.83 -12.86 9.13
N SER A 280 -5.97 -12.48 9.74
CA SER A 280 -7.11 -11.96 8.95
C SER A 280 -6.78 -10.63 8.25
N GLU A 281 -5.90 -9.83 8.86
CA GLU A 281 -5.43 -8.58 8.25
C GLU A 281 -4.49 -8.83 7.06
N ALA A 282 -3.68 -9.89 7.10
CA ALA A 282 -2.83 -10.29 5.97
C ALA A 282 -3.68 -10.59 4.72
N MET A 283 -4.85 -11.21 4.90
CA MET A 283 -5.82 -11.42 3.81
C MET A 283 -6.24 -10.12 3.13
N PHE A 284 -6.36 -9.03 3.88
CA PHE A 284 -6.72 -7.73 3.33
C PHE A 284 -5.52 -7.01 2.71
N ALA A 285 -4.35 -7.05 3.36
CA ALA A 285 -3.13 -6.42 2.86
C ALA A 285 -2.63 -7.04 1.54
N ASP A 286 -2.81 -8.35 1.36
CA ASP A 286 -2.30 -9.10 0.20
C ASP A 286 -3.25 -9.12 -1.01
N LEU A 287 -4.36 -8.38 -0.98
CA LEU A 287 -5.28 -8.28 -2.11
C LEU A 287 -4.57 -7.77 -3.39
N GLY A 288 -3.51 -6.96 -3.26
CA GLY A 288 -2.70 -6.49 -4.39
C GLY A 288 -2.03 -7.59 -5.21
N HIS A 289 -1.87 -8.78 -4.64
CA HIS A 289 -1.25 -9.93 -5.30
C HIS A 289 -2.25 -10.95 -5.84
N PHE A 290 -3.46 -10.99 -5.28
CA PHE A 290 -4.44 -12.03 -5.53
C PHE A 290 -5.84 -11.45 -5.72
N SER A 291 -6.61 -11.97 -6.67
CA SER A 291 -7.98 -11.51 -6.87
C SER A 291 -8.86 -11.78 -5.64
N TYR A 292 -9.83 -10.90 -5.40
CA TYR A 292 -10.80 -11.06 -4.30
C TYR A 292 -11.51 -12.43 -4.38
N THR A 293 -11.84 -12.89 -5.59
CA THR A 293 -12.50 -14.19 -5.83
C THR A 293 -11.62 -15.36 -5.43
N ALA A 294 -10.32 -15.28 -5.67
CA ALA A 294 -9.37 -16.34 -5.35
C ALA A 294 -9.23 -16.50 -3.83
N ILE A 295 -9.07 -15.39 -3.11
CA ILE A 295 -9.04 -15.35 -1.63
C ILE A 295 -10.37 -15.87 -1.07
N GLN A 296 -11.51 -15.44 -1.63
CA GLN A 296 -12.82 -15.89 -1.18
C GLN A 296 -13.01 -17.41 -1.31
N ILE A 297 -12.61 -18.00 -2.45
CA ILE A 297 -12.72 -19.44 -2.70
C ILE A 297 -11.77 -20.23 -1.77
N ALA A 298 -10.49 -19.84 -1.71
CA ALA A 298 -9.50 -20.51 -0.87
C ALA A 298 -9.90 -20.51 0.61
N PHE A 299 -10.36 -19.35 1.12
CA PHE A 299 -10.76 -19.26 2.51
C PHE A 299 -12.01 -20.09 2.83
N THR A 300 -13.08 -19.91 2.06
CA THR A 300 -14.41 -20.47 2.38
C THR A 300 -14.42 -22.00 2.27
N PHE A 301 -13.74 -22.56 1.26
CA PHE A 301 -13.83 -23.99 0.96
C PHE A 301 -12.69 -24.83 1.54
N LEU A 302 -11.55 -24.23 1.89
CA LEU A 302 -10.37 -24.98 2.33
C LEU A 302 -9.88 -24.53 3.70
N VAL A 303 -9.52 -23.26 3.87
CA VAL A 303 -8.88 -22.77 5.11
C VAL A 303 -9.85 -22.77 6.28
N TYR A 304 -11.04 -22.18 6.12
CA TYR A 304 -12.04 -22.08 7.18
C TYR A 304 -12.49 -23.46 7.69
N PRO A 305 -12.91 -24.43 6.83
CA PRO A 305 -13.28 -25.76 7.30
C PRO A 305 -12.12 -26.50 7.99
N ALA A 306 -10.89 -26.38 7.47
CA ALA A 306 -9.72 -27.01 8.07
C ALA A 306 -9.40 -26.48 9.47
N LEU A 307 -9.52 -25.16 9.67
CA LEU A 307 -9.32 -24.53 10.98
C LEU A 307 -10.38 -24.96 11.99
N ILE A 308 -11.66 -24.95 11.60
CA ILE A 308 -12.75 -25.40 12.48
C ILE A 308 -12.55 -26.86 12.88
N LEU A 309 -12.22 -27.74 11.95
CA LEU A 309 -11.93 -29.15 12.24
C LEU A 309 -10.72 -29.31 13.18
N GLY A 310 -9.66 -28.52 12.97
CA GLY A 310 -8.49 -28.49 13.84
C GLY A 310 -8.85 -28.12 15.29
N TYR A 311 -9.56 -27.01 15.50
CA TYR A 311 -9.98 -26.56 16.83
C TYR A 311 -10.98 -27.53 17.49
N MET A 312 -11.95 -28.06 16.74
CA MET A 312 -12.88 -29.05 17.25
C MET A 312 -12.17 -30.34 17.70
N GLY A 313 -11.17 -30.81 16.95
CA GLY A 313 -10.40 -31.98 17.35
C GLY A 313 -9.53 -31.75 18.58
N GLN A 314 -8.92 -30.57 18.71
CA GLN A 314 -8.21 -30.21 19.95
C GLN A 314 -9.16 -30.19 21.15
N ALA A 315 -10.34 -29.56 21.01
CA ALA A 315 -11.36 -29.54 22.05
C ALA A 315 -11.85 -30.94 22.42
N ALA A 316 -12.07 -31.82 21.43
CA ALA A 316 -12.50 -33.19 21.64
C ALA A 316 -11.48 -33.97 22.48
N TYR A 317 -10.19 -33.84 22.16
CA TYR A 317 -9.11 -34.47 22.91
C TYR A 317 -9.03 -33.95 24.35
N LEU A 318 -9.03 -32.61 24.53
CA LEU A 318 -8.97 -31.96 25.83
C LEU A 318 -10.17 -32.33 26.70
N SER A 319 -11.35 -32.53 26.10
CA SER A 319 -12.58 -32.88 26.84
C SER A 319 -12.55 -34.24 27.55
N LYS A 320 -11.57 -35.10 27.23
CA LYS A 320 -11.41 -36.43 27.84
C LYS A 320 -10.17 -36.55 28.72
N HIS A 321 -9.24 -35.60 28.64
CA HIS A 321 -7.93 -35.67 29.32
C HIS A 321 -7.69 -34.46 30.23
N HIS A 322 -8.51 -34.32 31.27
CA HIS A 322 -8.44 -33.20 32.23
C HIS A 322 -7.18 -33.18 33.10
N GLN A 323 -6.55 -34.34 33.34
CA GLN A 323 -5.41 -34.49 34.26
C GLN A 323 -4.05 -34.06 33.67
N MET A 324 -3.99 -33.76 32.37
CA MET A 324 -2.78 -33.27 31.67
C MET A 324 -2.73 -31.73 31.59
N ALA A 325 -3.40 -31.04 32.53
CA ALA A 325 -3.62 -29.59 32.51
C ALA A 325 -2.31 -28.76 32.57
N ASP A 326 -1.23 -29.31 33.12
CA ASP A 326 0.02 -28.57 33.29
C ASP A 326 0.77 -28.33 31.96
N ASN A 327 0.43 -29.01 30.87
CA ASN A 327 1.09 -28.86 29.56
C ASN A 327 0.09 -28.86 28.38
N ILE A 328 -0.88 -27.94 28.37
CA ILE A 328 -1.80 -27.77 27.24
C ILE A 328 -1.02 -27.30 26.00
N SER A 329 -0.81 -28.21 25.05
CA SER A 329 -0.14 -27.95 23.79
C SER A 329 -0.79 -28.75 22.67
N TYR A 330 -0.82 -28.20 21.46
CA TYR A 330 -1.36 -28.86 20.27
C TYR A 330 -0.82 -30.28 20.11
N TYR A 331 0.48 -30.46 20.32
CA TYR A 331 1.19 -31.73 20.13
C TYR A 331 0.80 -32.83 21.12
N VAL A 332 0.13 -32.49 22.22
CA VAL A 332 -0.45 -33.49 23.15
C VAL A 332 -1.65 -34.19 22.51
N SER A 333 -2.41 -33.48 21.68
CA SER A 333 -3.55 -34.06 20.94
C SER A 333 -3.13 -34.95 19.76
N VAL A 334 -1.83 -35.01 19.45
CA VAL A 334 -1.27 -35.75 18.32
C VAL A 334 -0.79 -37.14 18.76
N PRO A 335 -1.20 -38.22 18.07
CA PRO A 335 -0.71 -39.57 18.38
C PRO A 335 0.81 -39.68 18.29
N GLY A 336 1.42 -40.44 19.19
CA GLY A 336 2.88 -40.57 19.31
C GLY A 336 3.58 -40.97 18.00
N SER A 337 2.97 -41.85 17.21
CA SER A 337 3.54 -42.36 15.96
C SER A 337 3.68 -41.30 14.86
N VAL A 338 2.87 -40.24 14.87
CA VAL A 338 2.85 -39.20 13.82
C VAL A 338 3.38 -37.84 14.30
N ARG A 339 3.78 -37.73 15.58
CA ARG A 339 4.21 -36.46 16.19
C ARG A 339 5.41 -35.82 15.50
N TRP A 340 6.44 -36.61 15.15
CA TRP A 340 7.65 -36.12 14.47
C TRP A 340 7.36 -35.55 13.07
N PRO A 341 6.64 -36.26 12.18
CA PRO A 341 6.19 -35.68 10.91
C PRO A 341 5.39 -34.38 11.08
N VAL A 342 4.45 -34.35 12.03
CA VAL A 342 3.61 -33.17 12.29
C VAL A 342 4.46 -31.98 12.76
N LEU A 343 5.44 -32.22 13.64
CA LEU A 343 6.38 -31.20 14.11
C LEU A 343 7.20 -30.60 12.95
N ALA A 344 7.73 -31.43 12.06
CA ALA A 344 8.47 -30.96 10.89
C ALA A 344 7.59 -30.09 9.96
N ILE A 345 6.35 -30.52 9.69
CA ILE A 345 5.42 -29.75 8.86
C ILE A 345 5.03 -28.43 9.55
N ALA A 346 4.80 -28.44 10.86
CA ALA A 346 4.45 -27.25 11.63
C ALA A 346 5.57 -26.20 11.60
N ILE A 347 6.84 -26.61 11.77
CA ILE A 347 8.00 -25.71 11.68
C ILE A 347 8.10 -25.10 10.27
N LEU A 348 7.96 -25.93 9.22
CA LEU A 348 7.99 -25.44 7.84
C LEU A 348 6.83 -24.46 7.57
N ALA A 349 5.62 -24.80 8.00
CA ALA A 349 4.45 -23.95 7.81
C ALA A 349 4.53 -22.63 8.60
N SER A 350 5.13 -22.64 9.80
CA SER A 350 5.41 -21.43 10.57
C SER A 350 6.44 -20.52 9.89
N VAL A 351 7.51 -21.08 9.31
CA VAL A 351 8.49 -20.31 8.51
C VAL A 351 7.80 -19.63 7.33
N VAL A 352 6.90 -20.34 6.66
CA VAL A 352 6.10 -19.79 5.55
C VAL A 352 5.15 -18.68 6.02
N GLY A 353 4.42 -18.90 7.13
CA GLY A 353 3.53 -17.88 7.70
C GLY A 353 4.26 -16.60 8.15
N SER A 354 5.44 -16.76 8.73
CA SER A 354 6.29 -15.63 9.13
C SER A 354 6.74 -14.79 7.93
N GLN A 355 7.07 -15.45 6.81
CA GLN A 355 7.55 -14.80 5.60
C GLN A 355 6.51 -13.84 5.01
N ALA A 356 5.24 -14.27 4.99
CA ALA A 356 4.13 -13.47 4.48
C ALA A 356 4.04 -12.09 5.16
N ILE A 357 4.05 -12.09 6.49
CA ILE A 357 3.91 -10.87 7.30
C ILE A 357 5.16 -9.99 7.25
N ILE A 358 6.35 -10.57 7.11
CA ILE A 358 7.59 -9.81 6.88
C ILE A 358 7.52 -9.08 5.52
N SER A 359 7.05 -9.77 4.48
CA SER A 359 6.82 -9.16 3.16
C SER A 359 5.75 -8.05 3.21
N GLY A 360 4.66 -8.28 3.94
CA GLY A 360 3.63 -7.26 4.19
C GLY A 360 4.19 -6.01 4.88
N THR A 361 5.11 -6.20 5.83
CA THR A 361 5.81 -5.12 6.53
C THR A 361 6.65 -4.28 5.58
N PHE A 362 7.41 -4.90 4.66
CA PHE A 362 8.17 -4.18 3.65
C PHE A 362 7.27 -3.36 2.72
N SER A 363 6.13 -3.92 2.34
CA SER A 363 5.12 -3.23 1.53
C SER A 363 4.58 -1.97 2.23
N ILE A 364 4.23 -2.08 3.51
CA ILE A 364 3.67 -0.97 4.30
C ILE A 364 4.71 0.14 4.51
N ILE A 365 5.98 -0.21 4.71
CA ILE A 365 7.06 0.78 4.83
C ILE A 365 7.27 1.51 3.50
N ASN A 366 7.26 0.81 2.36
CA ASN A 366 7.37 1.43 1.04
C ASN A 366 6.18 2.37 0.74
N GLN A 367 4.96 1.96 1.10
CA GLN A 367 3.76 2.79 0.98
C GLN A 367 3.85 4.04 1.88
N SER A 368 4.35 3.88 3.11
CA SER A 368 4.57 4.99 4.04
C SER A 368 5.61 5.99 3.52
N GLN A 369 6.68 5.50 2.88
CA GLN A 369 7.71 6.34 2.25
C GLN A 369 7.13 7.12 1.07
N SER A 370 6.31 6.49 0.23
CA SER A 370 5.67 7.13 -0.93
C SER A 370 4.74 8.28 -0.49
N LEU A 371 4.14 8.18 0.69
CA LEU A 371 3.32 9.24 1.30
C LEU A 371 4.15 10.25 2.13
N GLY A 372 5.47 10.24 2.04
CA GLY A 372 6.35 11.15 2.79
C GLY A 372 6.21 11.02 4.32
N CYS A 373 5.73 9.88 4.81
CA CYS A 373 5.51 9.60 6.23
C CYS A 373 6.62 8.74 6.85
N PHE A 374 7.55 8.22 6.05
CA PHE A 374 8.66 7.40 6.53
C PHE A 374 10.00 7.87 5.94
N PRO A 375 11.12 7.75 6.69
CA PRO A 375 12.45 8.02 6.18
C PRO A 375 12.79 7.20 4.93
N ARG A 376 13.68 7.73 4.09
CA ARG A 376 14.06 7.05 2.84
C ARG A 376 14.88 5.78 3.14
N VAL A 377 14.41 4.65 2.62
CA VAL A 377 15.08 3.33 2.71
C VAL A 377 15.38 2.77 1.32
N LYS A 378 16.30 1.80 1.23
CA LYS A 378 16.60 1.14 -0.05
C LYS A 378 15.51 0.14 -0.37
N VAL A 379 14.79 0.38 -1.45
CA VAL A 379 13.78 -0.53 -1.96
C VAL A 379 14.41 -1.35 -3.09
N VAL A 380 14.46 -2.68 -2.92
CA VAL A 380 14.90 -3.61 -3.96
C VAL A 380 13.69 -4.42 -4.38
N HIS A 381 13.30 -4.31 -5.65
CA HIS A 381 12.26 -5.16 -6.21
C HIS A 381 12.86 -6.52 -6.56
N THR A 382 12.23 -7.59 -6.08
CA THR A 382 12.76 -8.96 -6.23
C THR A 382 12.25 -9.67 -7.49
N SER A 383 11.30 -9.06 -8.20
CA SER A 383 10.75 -9.59 -9.45
C SER A 383 10.50 -8.46 -10.45
N ASP A 384 11.00 -8.61 -11.66
CA ASP A 384 10.77 -7.67 -12.77
C ASP A 384 9.35 -7.79 -13.37
N LYS A 385 8.62 -8.87 -13.04
CA LYS A 385 7.31 -9.20 -13.63
C LYS A 385 6.12 -8.97 -12.69
N LYS A 386 6.33 -8.97 -11.37
CA LYS A 386 5.29 -8.74 -10.35
C LYS A 386 5.70 -7.62 -9.39
N HIS A 387 5.19 -6.43 -9.64
CA HIS A 387 5.57 -5.15 -9.00
C HIS A 387 5.38 -5.08 -7.48
N GLY A 388 4.57 -5.96 -6.86
CA GLY A 388 4.32 -5.90 -5.41
C GLY A 388 5.37 -6.58 -4.51
N GLN A 389 6.38 -7.27 -5.06
CA GLN A 389 7.36 -8.03 -4.26
C GLN A 389 8.59 -7.20 -3.90
N ILE A 390 8.59 -6.67 -2.67
CA ILE A 390 9.53 -5.67 -2.18
C ILE A 390 10.45 -6.28 -1.12
N TYR A 391 11.76 -6.06 -1.25
CA TYR A 391 12.75 -6.38 -0.23
C TYR A 391 13.47 -5.09 0.22
N ILE A 392 13.50 -4.87 1.54
CA ILE A 392 14.16 -3.71 2.16
C ILE A 392 15.25 -4.25 3.11
N PRO A 393 16.54 -4.25 2.68
CA PRO A 393 17.62 -4.88 3.43
C PRO A 393 17.77 -4.33 4.86
N GLU A 394 17.73 -3.01 5.02
CA GLU A 394 17.93 -2.35 6.31
C GLU A 394 16.84 -2.73 7.32
N VAL A 395 15.59 -2.74 6.87
CA VAL A 395 14.45 -3.14 7.70
C VAL A 395 14.51 -4.63 8.04
N ASN A 396 14.91 -5.48 7.10
CA ASN A 396 15.04 -6.92 7.32
C ASN A 396 16.00 -7.24 8.48
N TRP A 397 17.17 -6.61 8.51
CA TRP A 397 18.15 -6.81 9.60
C TRP A 397 17.65 -6.25 10.93
N ILE A 398 16.98 -5.09 10.92
CA ILE A 398 16.38 -4.51 12.14
C ILE A 398 15.28 -5.43 12.69
N LEU A 399 14.39 -5.92 11.84
CA LEU A 399 13.34 -6.87 12.22
C LEU A 399 13.94 -8.16 12.77
N MET A 400 14.99 -8.71 12.15
CA MET A 400 15.66 -9.91 12.64
C MET A 400 16.19 -9.74 14.07
N VAL A 401 16.94 -8.65 14.31
CA VAL A 401 17.53 -8.37 15.64
C VAL A 401 16.43 -8.20 16.69
N LEU A 402 15.37 -7.46 16.37
CA LEU A 402 14.25 -7.25 17.28
C LEU A 402 13.46 -8.56 17.52
N CYS A 403 13.23 -9.39 16.50
CA CYS A 403 12.55 -10.68 16.64
C CYS A 403 13.30 -11.60 17.60
N ILE A 404 14.63 -11.67 17.43
CA ILE A 404 15.51 -12.45 18.31
C ILE A 404 15.48 -11.88 19.73
N ALA A 405 15.57 -10.56 19.89
CA ALA A 405 15.53 -9.90 21.19
C ALA A 405 14.21 -10.17 21.94
N VAL A 406 13.08 -10.11 21.23
CA VAL A 406 11.75 -10.44 21.78
C VAL A 406 11.68 -11.92 22.17
N THR A 407 12.15 -12.82 21.32
CA THR A 407 12.16 -14.27 21.59
C THR A 407 12.97 -14.59 22.85
N ILE A 408 14.18 -14.01 22.98
CA ILE A 408 15.07 -14.20 24.14
C ILE A 408 14.53 -13.50 25.40
N GLY A 409 13.87 -12.35 25.23
CA GLY A 409 13.35 -11.54 26.33
C GLY A 409 12.10 -12.12 26.98
N PHE A 410 11.17 -12.65 26.19
CA PHE A 410 9.93 -13.21 26.71
C PHE A 410 10.04 -14.66 27.16
N ARG A 411 10.79 -15.51 26.42
CA ARG A 411 10.99 -16.95 26.69
C ARG A 411 9.73 -17.81 26.83
N ASP A 412 8.55 -17.21 26.74
CA ASP A 412 7.26 -17.86 26.93
C ASP A 412 6.28 -17.44 25.82
N THR A 413 5.63 -18.46 25.25
CA THR A 413 4.54 -18.36 24.28
C THR A 413 3.37 -17.53 24.80
N LYS A 414 3.08 -17.57 26.11
CA LYS A 414 1.95 -16.86 26.73
C LYS A 414 2.13 -15.35 26.62
N HIS A 415 3.24 -14.85 27.14
CA HIS A 415 3.53 -13.41 27.16
C HIS A 415 3.68 -12.85 25.75
N LEU A 416 4.26 -13.64 24.84
CA LEU A 416 4.38 -13.28 23.44
C LEU A 416 3.03 -13.25 22.73
N GLY A 417 2.12 -14.18 23.04
CA GLY A 417 0.73 -14.17 22.57
C GLY A 417 -0.07 -12.97 23.05
N ASN A 418 0.07 -12.59 24.32
CA ASN A 418 -0.57 -11.38 24.84
C ASN A 418 -0.09 -10.11 24.10
N ALA A 419 1.20 -10.05 23.75
CA ALA A 419 1.77 -8.95 22.99
C ALA A 419 1.23 -8.92 21.54
N SER A 420 1.33 -10.03 20.80
CA SER A 420 0.87 -10.09 19.40
C SER A 420 -0.64 -9.84 19.30
N GLY A 421 -1.42 -10.39 20.23
CA GLY A 421 -2.87 -10.22 20.27
C GLY A 421 -3.30 -8.75 20.36
N LEU A 422 -2.64 -7.96 21.21
CA LEU A 422 -2.94 -6.53 21.31
C LEU A 422 -2.62 -5.77 20.02
N ALA A 423 -1.47 -6.06 19.40
CA ALA A 423 -1.05 -5.42 18.15
C ALA A 423 -2.09 -5.64 17.05
N VAL A 424 -2.45 -6.92 16.84
CA VAL A 424 -3.43 -7.32 15.82
C VAL A 424 -4.80 -6.70 16.09
N MET A 425 -5.30 -6.75 17.33
CA MET A 425 -6.61 -6.16 17.65
C MET A 425 -6.65 -4.64 17.45
N ALA A 426 -5.54 -3.94 17.75
CA ALA A 426 -5.45 -2.50 17.50
C ALA A 426 -5.53 -2.18 15.99
N VAL A 427 -4.84 -2.96 15.15
CA VAL A 427 -4.95 -2.83 13.69
C VAL A 427 -6.37 -3.11 13.22
N MET A 428 -6.98 -4.20 13.68
CA MET A 428 -8.34 -4.56 13.27
C MET A 428 -9.33 -3.45 13.63
N LEU A 429 -9.23 -2.86 14.81
CA LEU A 429 -10.07 -1.72 15.21
C LEU A 429 -9.89 -0.51 14.28
N VAL A 430 -8.64 -0.17 13.94
CA VAL A 430 -8.33 0.90 12.98
C VAL A 430 -8.96 0.59 11.61
N THR A 431 -8.84 -0.65 11.12
CA THR A 431 -9.40 -1.04 9.82
C THR A 431 -10.92 -0.99 9.80
N THR A 432 -11.59 -1.36 10.89
CA THR A 432 -13.05 -1.27 11.03
C THR A 432 -13.49 0.20 11.01
N CYS A 433 -12.77 1.09 11.70
CA CYS A 433 -13.00 2.54 11.62
C CYS A 433 -12.82 3.07 10.17
N LEU A 434 -11.72 2.74 9.50
CA LEU A 434 -11.46 3.19 8.13
C LEU A 434 -12.47 2.63 7.12
N THR A 435 -12.82 1.35 7.24
CA THR A 435 -13.82 0.72 6.37
C THR A 435 -15.19 1.37 6.56
N SER A 436 -15.56 1.73 7.79
CA SER A 436 -16.81 2.47 8.03
C SER A 436 -16.84 3.83 7.29
N LEU A 437 -15.70 4.54 7.21
CA LEU A 437 -15.59 5.76 6.43
C LEU A 437 -15.67 5.49 4.92
N VAL A 438 -15.07 4.42 4.42
CA VAL A 438 -15.15 4.01 3.01
C VAL A 438 -16.59 3.65 2.60
N ILE A 439 -17.37 2.99 3.47
CA ILE A 439 -18.79 2.69 3.20
C ILE A 439 -19.60 3.97 2.93
N VAL A 440 -19.33 5.05 3.68
CA VAL A 440 -20.02 6.33 3.50
C VAL A 440 -19.46 7.12 2.32
N LEU A 441 -18.14 7.25 2.23
CA LEU A 441 -17.47 8.18 1.32
C LEU A 441 -17.23 7.60 -0.08
N CYS A 442 -16.93 6.30 -0.18
CA CYS A 442 -16.62 5.65 -1.45
C CYS A 442 -17.81 4.86 -2.00
N TRP A 443 -18.50 4.07 -1.15
CA TRP A 443 -19.64 3.26 -1.59
C TRP A 443 -20.97 4.03 -1.64
N HIS A 444 -20.99 5.29 -1.20
CA HIS A 444 -22.18 6.16 -1.19
C HIS A 444 -23.41 5.51 -0.51
N LYS A 445 -23.17 4.66 0.50
CA LYS A 445 -24.24 4.03 1.29
C LYS A 445 -24.70 4.96 2.40
N PRO A 446 -25.96 4.84 2.87
CA PRO A 446 -26.45 5.69 3.95
C PRO A 446 -25.59 5.53 5.21
N PRO A 447 -25.34 6.60 5.98
CA PRO A 447 -24.47 6.58 7.15
C PRO A 447 -24.94 5.60 8.24
N ILE A 448 -26.24 5.26 8.24
CA ILE A 448 -26.81 4.23 9.12
C ILE A 448 -26.15 2.87 8.87
N VAL A 449 -25.91 2.48 7.62
CA VAL A 449 -25.27 1.19 7.30
C VAL A 449 -23.83 1.16 7.81
N ALA A 450 -23.09 2.25 7.64
CA ALA A 450 -21.74 2.37 8.17
C ALA A 450 -21.71 2.37 9.70
N LEU A 451 -22.67 3.03 10.35
CA LEU A 451 -22.81 3.02 11.80
C LEU A 451 -23.18 1.63 12.32
N CYS A 452 -24.10 0.91 11.67
CA CYS A 452 -24.43 -0.47 12.02
C CYS A 452 -23.21 -1.39 11.88
N PHE A 453 -22.44 -1.25 10.79
CA PHE A 453 -21.18 -1.98 10.60
C PHE A 453 -20.19 -1.69 11.73
N LEU A 454 -19.94 -0.41 12.03
CA LEU A 454 -19.00 0.03 13.05
C LEU A 454 -19.43 -0.42 14.45
N LEU A 455 -20.71 -0.31 14.80
CA LEU A 455 -21.21 -0.73 16.11
C LEU A 455 -21.18 -2.26 16.26
N PHE A 456 -21.55 -3.00 15.22
CA PHE A 456 -21.56 -4.47 15.28
C PHE A 456 -20.15 -5.05 15.38
N PHE A 457 -19.28 -4.78 14.41
CA PHE A 457 -17.92 -5.33 14.43
C PHE A 457 -17.01 -4.63 15.42
N GLY A 458 -17.12 -3.31 15.55
CA GLY A 458 -16.33 -2.53 16.50
C GLY A 458 -16.62 -2.89 17.95
N SER A 459 -17.84 -3.30 18.31
CA SER A 459 -18.12 -3.78 19.68
C SER A 459 -17.45 -5.11 19.99
N ILE A 460 -17.43 -6.06 19.03
CA ILE A 460 -16.72 -7.33 19.16
C ILE A 460 -15.21 -7.09 19.32
N GLU A 461 -14.65 -6.21 18.50
CA GLU A 461 -13.23 -5.87 18.55
C GLU A 461 -12.86 -5.11 19.82
N LEU A 462 -13.71 -4.18 20.27
CA LEU A 462 -13.50 -3.45 21.51
C LEU A 462 -13.57 -4.38 22.73
N LEU A 463 -14.40 -5.42 22.69
CA LEU A 463 -14.44 -6.46 23.72
C LEU A 463 -13.12 -7.24 23.78
N TYR A 464 -12.57 -7.68 22.64
CA TYR A 464 -11.26 -8.35 22.61
C TYR A 464 -10.09 -7.41 22.94
N PHE A 465 -10.15 -6.16 22.50
CA PHE A 465 -9.16 -5.14 22.80
C PHE A 465 -9.12 -4.84 24.31
N SER A 466 -10.28 -4.69 24.93
CA SER A 466 -10.37 -4.47 26.38
C SER A 466 -9.92 -5.69 27.18
N ALA A 467 -10.19 -6.92 26.73
CA ALA A 467 -9.63 -8.14 27.33
C ALA A 467 -8.09 -8.17 27.24
N SER A 468 -7.53 -7.76 26.10
CA SER A 468 -6.07 -7.70 25.88
C SER A 468 -5.38 -6.64 26.73
N LEU A 469 -6.03 -5.48 26.95
CA LEU A 469 -5.49 -4.40 27.79
C LEU A 469 -5.37 -4.80 29.26
N VAL A 470 -6.19 -5.72 29.77
CA VAL A 470 -6.04 -6.24 31.15
C VAL A 470 -4.68 -6.93 31.33
N LYS A 471 -4.14 -7.53 30.27
CA LYS A 471 -2.85 -8.24 30.24
C LYS A 471 -1.66 -7.32 29.92
N PHE A 472 -1.81 -6.00 30.09
CA PHE A 472 -0.77 -5.01 29.78
C PHE A 472 0.59 -5.31 30.45
N ARG A 473 0.58 -5.74 31.72
CA ARG A 473 1.80 -6.08 32.47
C ARG A 473 2.43 -7.41 32.04
N GLU A 474 1.69 -8.27 31.35
CA GLU A 474 2.12 -9.60 30.91
C GLU A 474 2.67 -9.61 29.47
N GLY A 475 3.07 -8.45 28.94
CA GLY A 475 3.72 -8.34 27.63
C GLY A 475 3.05 -7.38 26.64
N ALA A 476 1.78 -7.02 26.87
CA ALA A 476 1.04 -6.15 25.94
C ALA A 476 1.58 -4.69 25.87
N TRP A 477 2.44 -4.29 26.80
CA TRP A 477 3.12 -2.98 26.76
C TRP A 477 4.09 -2.82 25.58
N LEU A 478 4.68 -3.92 25.09
CA LEU A 478 5.73 -3.87 24.07
C LEU A 478 5.21 -3.34 22.71
N PRO A 479 4.12 -3.87 22.12
CA PRO A 479 3.60 -3.34 20.86
C PRO A 479 3.19 -1.87 20.94
N ILE A 480 2.61 -1.43 22.07
CA ILE A 480 2.28 -0.02 22.28
C ILE A 480 3.54 0.85 22.30
N LEU A 481 4.59 0.42 23.01
CA LEU A 481 5.84 1.16 23.06
C LEU A 481 6.49 1.26 21.67
N LEU A 482 6.55 0.14 20.96
CA LEU A 482 7.08 0.08 19.59
C LEU A 482 6.28 0.97 18.65
N ALA A 483 4.94 0.91 18.73
CA ALA A 483 4.06 1.74 17.91
C ALA A 483 4.23 3.24 18.22
N LEU A 484 4.36 3.62 19.49
CA LEU A 484 4.58 5.02 19.89
C LEU A 484 5.95 5.54 19.40
N PHE A 485 7.00 4.71 19.48
CA PHE A 485 8.31 5.04 18.95
C PHE A 485 8.25 5.26 17.42
N LEU A 486 7.71 4.30 16.68
CA LEU A 486 7.57 4.39 15.22
C LEU A 486 6.67 5.56 14.79
N LEU A 487 5.55 5.78 15.50
CA LEU A 487 4.64 6.89 15.24
C LEU A 487 5.36 8.23 15.43
N THR A 488 6.23 8.36 16.43
CA THR A 488 7.04 9.56 16.64
C THR A 488 7.99 9.79 15.48
N VAL A 489 8.67 8.74 15.01
CA VAL A 489 9.55 8.79 13.83
C VAL A 489 8.79 9.25 12.59
N MET A 490 7.65 8.61 12.31
CA MET A 490 6.81 8.91 11.15
C MET A 490 6.23 10.32 11.19
N PHE A 491 5.71 10.72 12.35
CA PHE A 491 5.11 12.04 12.54
C PHE A 491 6.14 13.16 12.42
N VAL A 492 7.31 13.02 13.04
CA VAL A 492 8.40 14.01 12.92
C VAL A 492 8.88 14.11 11.48
N TRP A 493 9.03 12.98 10.79
CA TRP A 493 9.44 12.95 9.40
C TRP A 493 8.41 13.64 8.48
N HIS A 494 7.14 13.29 8.64
CA HIS A 494 6.04 13.89 7.88
C HIS A 494 5.94 15.40 8.13
N TYR A 495 5.99 15.80 9.41
CA TYR A 495 5.95 17.21 9.80
C TYR A 495 7.08 18.02 9.15
N ALA A 496 8.31 17.52 9.22
CA ALA A 496 9.47 18.17 8.62
C ALA A 496 9.38 18.23 7.08
N THR A 497 8.87 17.18 6.45
CA THR A 497 8.70 17.12 4.99
C THR A 497 7.67 18.15 4.51
N ILE A 498 6.51 18.24 5.17
CA ILE A 498 5.51 19.29 4.88
C ILE A 498 6.10 20.68 5.09
N LYS A 499 6.82 20.87 6.19
CA LYS A 499 7.41 22.16 6.55
C LYS A 499 8.50 22.62 5.58
N LYS A 500 9.33 21.68 5.09
CA LYS A 500 10.27 21.92 4.01
C LYS A 500 9.53 22.36 2.74
N TYR A 501 8.49 21.63 2.34
CA TYR A 501 7.70 21.96 1.15
C TYR A 501 7.04 23.34 1.26
N GLU A 502 6.43 23.67 2.40
CA GLU A 502 5.83 24.99 2.63
C GLU A 502 6.87 26.12 2.50
N TYR A 503 8.10 25.89 2.99
CA TYR A 503 9.20 26.84 2.85
C TYR A 503 9.62 27.00 1.39
N ASP A 504 9.76 25.91 0.63
CA ASP A 504 10.08 25.96 -0.80
C ASP A 504 8.99 26.70 -1.59
N LEU A 505 7.72 26.49 -1.25
CA LEU A 505 6.58 27.15 -1.92
C LEU A 505 6.56 28.67 -1.65
N GLN A 506 6.88 29.09 -0.43
CA GLN A 506 6.93 30.51 -0.05
C GLN A 506 8.14 31.23 -0.64
N ASN A 507 9.28 30.54 -0.76
CA ASN A 507 10.51 31.09 -1.32
C ASN A 507 10.70 30.76 -2.80
N LYS A 508 9.62 30.34 -3.49
CA LYS A 508 9.69 30.10 -4.94
C LYS A 508 10.10 31.38 -5.65
N VAL A 509 10.97 31.23 -6.64
CA VAL A 509 11.49 32.36 -7.41
C VAL A 509 10.67 32.49 -8.69
N SER A 510 10.31 33.72 -9.04
CA SER A 510 9.62 34.00 -10.30
C SER A 510 10.57 33.78 -11.47
N LEU A 511 10.02 33.37 -12.60
CA LEU A 511 10.78 33.28 -13.84
C LEU A 511 11.35 34.64 -14.27
N GLU A 512 10.59 35.71 -14.04
CA GLU A 512 11.00 37.10 -14.29
C GLU A 512 12.33 37.44 -13.63
N TRP A 513 12.58 36.95 -12.41
CA TRP A 513 13.84 37.13 -11.72
C TRP A 513 15.01 36.48 -12.48
N LEU A 514 14.82 35.26 -12.99
CA LEU A 514 15.85 34.56 -13.75
C LEU A 514 16.14 35.25 -15.10
N LEU A 515 15.10 35.74 -15.77
CA LEU A 515 15.23 36.50 -17.02
C LEU A 515 15.94 37.85 -16.79
N ALA A 516 15.66 38.53 -15.68
CA ALA A 516 16.33 39.79 -15.32
C ALA A 516 17.81 39.60 -14.92
N LEU A 517 18.16 38.44 -14.36
CA LEU A 517 19.53 38.10 -13.98
C LEU A 517 20.43 37.75 -15.17
N GLY A 518 19.86 37.23 -16.26
CA GLY A 518 20.61 36.78 -17.44
C GLY A 518 21.60 37.82 -18.00
N PRO A 519 21.12 39.03 -18.34
CA PRO A 519 21.98 40.09 -18.89
C PRO A 519 22.97 40.69 -17.88
N SER A 520 22.65 40.64 -16.58
CA SER A 520 23.40 41.35 -15.54
C SER A 520 24.53 40.53 -14.92
N LEU A 521 24.43 39.19 -14.92
CA LEU A 521 25.44 38.29 -14.32
C LEU A 521 26.43 37.67 -15.31
N GLY A 522 26.22 37.83 -16.62
CA GLY A 522 27.08 37.19 -17.63
C GLY A 522 27.00 35.65 -17.57
N ILE A 523 25.79 35.11 -17.46
CA ILE A 523 25.56 33.67 -17.30
C ILE A 523 26.12 32.90 -18.51
N SER A 524 27.05 31.98 -18.25
CA SER A 524 27.62 31.09 -19.28
C SER A 524 26.76 29.83 -19.48
N ARG A 525 26.49 29.47 -20.75
CA ARG A 525 25.75 28.25 -21.10
C ARG A 525 26.72 27.15 -21.53
N VAL A 526 26.79 26.08 -20.74
CA VAL A 526 27.67 24.92 -20.98
C VAL A 526 26.93 23.89 -21.84
N PRO A 527 27.56 23.21 -22.81
CA PRO A 527 26.91 22.12 -23.54
C PRO A 527 26.48 20.98 -22.59
N GLY A 528 25.34 20.35 -22.85
CA GLY A 528 24.77 19.29 -22.01
C GLY A 528 23.33 19.56 -21.54
N ILE A 529 22.78 18.59 -20.80
CA ILE A 529 21.45 18.70 -20.16
C ILE A 529 21.62 18.82 -18.64
N GLY A 530 21.06 19.87 -18.06
CA GLY A 530 21.00 20.07 -16.61
C GLY A 530 19.64 19.65 -16.05
N LEU A 531 19.60 18.54 -15.32
CA LEU A 531 18.39 18.05 -14.65
C LEU A 531 18.35 18.60 -13.22
N VAL A 532 17.45 19.54 -12.95
CA VAL A 532 17.27 20.15 -11.62
C VAL A 532 16.11 19.47 -10.92
N PHE A 533 16.39 18.66 -9.89
CA PHE A 533 15.33 18.03 -9.11
C PHE A 533 14.70 19.01 -8.13
N THR A 534 13.36 19.04 -8.14
CA THR A 534 12.56 19.94 -7.31
C THR A 534 11.30 19.26 -6.78
N ASP A 535 10.93 19.56 -5.53
CA ASP A 535 9.66 19.13 -4.96
C ASP A 535 8.49 20.03 -5.42
N LEU A 536 8.78 21.18 -6.05
CA LEU A 536 7.80 22.16 -6.53
C LEU A 536 7.26 21.79 -7.91
N THR A 537 5.94 21.91 -8.08
CA THR A 537 5.26 21.68 -9.37
C THR A 537 5.08 22.96 -10.20
N SER A 538 5.28 24.14 -9.59
CA SER A 538 5.28 25.43 -10.27
C SER A 538 6.36 26.36 -9.71
N GLY A 539 6.83 27.27 -10.55
CA GLY A 539 7.94 28.18 -10.22
C GLY A 539 9.33 27.55 -10.25
N ILE A 540 10.35 28.37 -10.00
CA ILE A 540 11.76 27.96 -9.94
C ILE A 540 12.14 27.78 -8.47
N PRO A 541 12.79 26.66 -8.09
CA PRO A 541 13.14 26.42 -6.70
C PRO A 541 14.30 27.31 -6.24
N ALA A 542 14.28 27.69 -4.96
CA ALA A 542 15.26 28.62 -4.36
C ALA A 542 16.69 28.07 -4.26
N ASN A 543 16.85 26.74 -4.30
CA ASN A 543 18.17 26.12 -4.38
C ASN A 543 18.85 26.45 -5.73
N PHE A 544 18.09 26.47 -6.82
CA PHE A 544 18.62 26.77 -8.15
C PHE A 544 19.00 28.24 -8.29
N SER A 545 18.22 29.16 -7.72
CA SER A 545 18.58 30.59 -7.73
C SER A 545 19.92 30.83 -7.02
N ARG A 546 20.14 30.21 -5.86
CA ARG A 546 21.41 30.29 -5.13
C ARG A 546 22.57 29.63 -5.86
N PHE A 547 22.30 28.54 -6.57
CA PHE A 547 23.29 27.89 -7.42
C PHE A 547 23.77 28.85 -8.52
N VAL A 548 22.85 29.46 -9.28
CA VAL A 548 23.20 30.38 -10.37
C VAL A 548 23.90 31.65 -9.86
N THR A 549 23.55 32.16 -8.67
CA THR A 549 24.25 33.32 -8.10
C THR A 549 25.69 33.02 -7.65
N ASN A 550 25.96 31.79 -7.21
CA ASN A 550 27.31 31.39 -6.78
C ASN A 550 28.17 30.88 -7.93
N LEU A 551 27.54 30.22 -8.90
CA LEU A 551 28.14 29.69 -10.11
C LEU A 551 27.28 30.19 -11.28
N PRO A 552 27.68 31.30 -11.95
CA PRO A 552 26.94 31.87 -13.07
C PRO A 552 27.13 31.07 -14.36
N ALA A 553 26.95 29.74 -14.27
CA ALA A 553 27.02 28.82 -15.39
C ALA A 553 25.99 27.70 -15.22
N PHE A 554 25.24 27.41 -16.27
CA PHE A 554 24.37 26.23 -16.32
C PHE A 554 24.22 25.69 -17.73
N HIS A 555 23.61 24.52 -17.85
CA HIS A 555 23.55 23.76 -19.11
C HIS A 555 22.69 24.44 -20.18
N ARG A 556 22.98 24.15 -21.46
CA ARG A 556 22.26 24.69 -22.62
C ARG A 556 20.78 24.31 -22.56
N ILE A 557 20.48 23.08 -22.16
CA ILE A 557 19.12 22.61 -21.89
C ILE A 557 18.94 22.42 -20.39
N LEU A 558 17.89 23.02 -19.84
CA LEU A 558 17.56 22.92 -18.42
C LEU A 558 16.22 22.23 -18.25
N VAL A 559 16.15 21.16 -17.46
CA VAL A 559 14.89 20.48 -17.17
C VAL A 559 14.66 20.46 -15.67
N PHE A 560 13.60 21.12 -15.21
CA PHE A 560 13.13 21.02 -13.83
C PHE A 560 12.32 19.75 -13.67
N VAL A 561 12.90 18.75 -13.01
CA VAL A 561 12.27 17.44 -12.80
C VAL A 561 11.61 17.41 -11.42
N CYS A 562 10.30 17.23 -11.40
CA CYS A 562 9.52 17.01 -10.18
C CYS A 562 9.05 15.56 -10.13
N VAL A 563 9.64 14.77 -9.23
CA VAL A 563 9.21 13.39 -8.99
C VAL A 563 8.18 13.41 -7.86
N LYS A 564 6.99 12.89 -8.13
CA LYS A 564 5.87 12.93 -7.20
C LYS A 564 5.13 11.61 -7.13
N SER A 565 4.77 11.23 -5.91
CA SER A 565 3.84 10.12 -5.65
C SER A 565 2.39 10.60 -5.57
N VAL A 566 1.50 9.93 -6.30
CA VAL A 566 0.04 10.18 -6.32
C VAL A 566 -0.65 9.08 -5.51
N PRO A 567 -1.77 9.34 -4.81
CA PRO A 567 -2.51 8.32 -4.06
C PRO A 567 -3.35 7.44 -5.00
N VAL A 568 -2.65 6.73 -5.87
CA VAL A 568 -3.14 5.63 -6.71
C VAL A 568 -2.08 4.54 -6.73
N PRO A 569 -2.45 3.27 -6.88
CA PRO A 569 -1.47 2.19 -6.82
C PRO A 569 -0.50 2.22 -7.99
N PHE A 570 -1.01 2.33 -9.22
CA PHE A 570 -0.23 2.29 -10.45
C PHE A 570 -0.64 3.43 -11.38
N ILE A 571 0.32 4.01 -12.09
CA ILE A 571 0.08 5.01 -13.13
C ILE A 571 0.42 4.45 -14.51
N PRO A 572 -0.50 4.52 -15.49
CA PRO A 572 -0.22 4.11 -16.86
C PRO A 572 1.02 4.81 -17.43
N PRO A 573 1.91 4.12 -18.18
CA PRO A 573 3.12 4.73 -18.75
C PRO A 573 2.84 5.97 -19.61
N ALA A 574 1.69 6.01 -20.30
CA ALA A 574 1.27 7.13 -21.13
C ALA A 574 0.88 8.40 -20.34
N GLU A 575 0.55 8.28 -19.04
CA GLU A 575 0.17 9.42 -18.19
C GLU A 575 1.27 9.77 -17.17
N ARG A 576 2.38 9.02 -17.17
CA ARG A 576 3.47 9.17 -16.20
C ARG A 576 4.19 10.51 -16.29
N TYR A 577 4.41 11.00 -17.52
CA TYR A 577 5.16 12.22 -17.78
C TYR A 577 4.22 13.38 -18.15
N LEU A 578 4.34 14.47 -17.41
CA LEU A 578 3.81 15.77 -17.78
C LEU A 578 4.97 16.66 -18.15
N VAL A 579 4.98 17.23 -19.36
CA VAL A 579 6.05 18.14 -19.80
C VAL A 579 5.43 19.49 -20.14
N GLY A 580 6.12 20.57 -19.78
CA GLY A 580 5.74 21.93 -20.13
C GLY A 580 6.97 22.80 -20.31
N ARG A 581 6.83 23.90 -21.04
CA ARG A 581 7.90 24.89 -21.22
C ARG A 581 7.95 25.85 -20.03
N VAL A 582 9.15 26.27 -19.62
CA VAL A 582 9.34 27.25 -18.54
C VAL A 582 10.00 28.48 -19.14
N GLY A 583 9.19 29.50 -19.39
CA GLY A 583 9.65 30.77 -19.97
C GLY A 583 9.83 30.78 -21.49
N PRO A 584 10.50 31.82 -22.02
CA PRO A 584 10.66 32.00 -23.45
C PRO A 584 11.36 30.82 -24.12
N ALA A 585 10.97 30.48 -25.35
CA ALA A 585 11.55 29.36 -26.10
C ALA A 585 13.08 29.47 -26.27
N THR A 586 13.62 30.68 -26.25
CA THR A 586 15.07 30.98 -26.31
C THR A 586 15.85 30.49 -25.10
N LEU A 587 15.21 30.31 -23.94
CA LEU A 587 15.89 29.89 -22.70
C LEU A 587 16.16 28.37 -22.67
N ARG A 588 15.50 27.60 -23.55
CA ARG A 588 15.58 26.14 -23.66
C ARG A 588 15.37 25.43 -22.32
N SER A 589 14.37 25.89 -21.57
CA SER A 589 14.02 25.40 -20.24
C SER A 589 12.65 24.73 -20.23
N TYR A 590 12.60 23.53 -19.65
CA TYR A 590 11.41 22.70 -19.57
C TYR A 590 11.14 22.31 -18.11
N ARG A 591 9.89 21.97 -17.82
CA ARG A 591 9.47 21.32 -16.59
C ARG A 591 8.94 19.95 -16.94
N CYS A 592 9.40 18.95 -16.22
CA CYS A 592 8.90 17.59 -16.30
C CYS A 592 8.39 17.16 -14.93
N ILE A 593 7.11 16.82 -14.82
CA ILE A 593 6.54 16.18 -13.64
C ILE A 593 6.40 14.70 -13.94
N VAL A 594 7.08 13.88 -13.14
CA VAL A 594 7.08 12.43 -13.22
C VAL A 594 6.21 11.91 -12.09
N ARG A 595 5.10 11.28 -12.46
CA ARG A 595 4.11 10.79 -11.50
C ARG A 595 4.29 9.30 -11.27
N TYR A 596 4.37 8.90 -10.01
CA TYR A 596 4.42 7.50 -9.59
C TYR A 596 3.22 7.18 -8.68
N GLY A 597 2.63 6.01 -8.84
CA GLY A 597 1.75 5.43 -7.84
C GLY A 597 2.51 4.92 -6.62
N TYR A 598 1.81 4.63 -5.52
CA TYR A 598 2.44 4.12 -4.29
C TYR A 598 2.98 2.68 -4.41
N ARG A 599 2.68 1.98 -5.52
CA ARG A 599 3.27 0.68 -5.89
C ARG A 599 4.21 0.75 -7.11
N ASP A 600 4.35 1.90 -7.76
CA ASP A 600 5.19 2.00 -8.94
C ASP A 600 6.68 1.93 -8.59
N VAL A 601 7.46 1.33 -9.49
CA VAL A 601 8.91 1.19 -9.37
C VAL A 601 9.59 2.41 -9.99
N HIS A 602 10.56 2.98 -9.27
CA HIS A 602 11.44 4.01 -9.85
C HIS A 602 12.38 3.33 -10.86
N GLN A 603 12.35 3.79 -12.10
CA GLN A 603 13.22 3.29 -13.18
C GLN A 603 14.70 3.55 -12.87
N ASP A 604 15.59 2.76 -13.48
CA ASP A 604 17.03 3.00 -13.44
C ASP A 604 17.39 4.30 -14.17
N VAL A 605 18.45 5.00 -13.74
CA VAL A 605 18.78 6.35 -14.22
C VAL A 605 18.98 6.41 -15.73
N ASP A 606 19.67 5.43 -16.31
CA ASP A 606 19.95 5.41 -17.75
C ASP A 606 18.66 5.25 -18.57
N SER A 607 17.73 4.42 -18.07
CA SER A 607 16.40 4.27 -18.66
C SER A 607 15.55 5.51 -18.47
N PHE A 608 15.64 6.15 -17.30
CA PHE A 608 14.92 7.38 -16.98
C PHE A 608 15.37 8.55 -17.86
N GLU A 609 16.67 8.73 -18.07
CA GLU A 609 17.23 9.78 -18.93
C GLU A 609 16.76 9.60 -20.38
N SER A 610 16.89 8.39 -20.91
CA SER A 610 16.48 8.07 -22.28
C SER A 610 14.97 8.30 -22.47
N ASP A 611 14.14 7.83 -21.53
CA ASP A 611 12.69 8.04 -21.56
C ASP A 611 12.35 9.53 -21.45
N LEU A 612 13.01 10.28 -20.57
CA LEU A 612 12.79 11.71 -20.40
C LEU A 612 13.12 12.49 -21.69
N VAL A 613 14.25 12.21 -22.33
CA VAL A 613 14.65 12.86 -23.58
C VAL A 613 13.67 12.54 -24.71
N ASN A 614 13.21 11.29 -24.81
CA ASN A 614 12.17 10.91 -25.78
C ASN A 614 10.87 11.68 -25.55
N ARG A 615 10.41 11.81 -24.30
CA ARG A 615 9.20 12.58 -23.96
C ARG A 615 9.36 14.08 -24.20
N LEU A 616 10.56 14.62 -24.00
CA LEU A 616 10.88 16.01 -24.36
C LEU A 616 10.85 16.22 -25.87
N ALA A 617 11.37 15.28 -26.65
CA ALA A 617 11.30 15.32 -28.12
C ALA A 617 9.84 15.30 -28.61
N ASP A 618 9.00 14.42 -28.03
CA ASP A 618 7.57 14.37 -28.33
C ASP A 618 6.86 15.68 -27.94
N PHE A 619 7.23 16.27 -26.80
CA PHE A 619 6.70 17.57 -26.37
C PHE A 619 7.01 18.66 -27.39
N ILE A 620 8.26 18.76 -27.82
CA ILE A 620 8.72 19.81 -28.76
C ILE A 620 7.94 19.71 -30.07
N ARG A 621 7.70 18.49 -30.57
CA ARG A 621 6.86 18.25 -31.76
C ARG A 621 5.42 18.72 -31.52
N TYR A 622 4.84 18.37 -30.38
CA TYR A 622 3.48 18.75 -30.02
C TYR A 622 3.31 20.27 -29.85
N ASP A 623 4.24 20.93 -29.15
CA ASP A 623 4.22 22.37 -28.85
C ASP A 623 4.25 23.21 -30.14
N TRP A 624 5.04 22.78 -31.14
CA TRP A 624 5.15 23.47 -32.43
C TRP A 624 3.94 23.28 -33.35
N HIS A 625 3.22 22.17 -33.21
CA HIS A 625 2.01 21.89 -34.00
C HIS A 625 0.73 22.49 -33.38
N ARG A 626 0.85 23.19 -32.25
CA ARG A 626 -0.30 23.79 -31.57
C ARG A 626 -0.72 25.10 -32.27
N PRO A 627 -1.99 25.28 -32.68
CA PRO A 627 -2.44 26.52 -33.30
C PRO A 627 -2.40 27.69 -32.30
N GLU A 628 -1.84 28.83 -32.72
CA GLU A 628 -1.71 30.08 -31.94
C GLU A 628 -3.04 30.84 -31.73
N SER A 629 -4.19 30.17 -31.75
CA SER A 629 -5.50 30.82 -31.56
C SER A 629 -5.91 30.83 -30.08
N THR A 630 -5.33 31.73 -29.29
CA THR A 630 -5.96 32.37 -28.10
C THR A 630 -5.10 33.50 -27.54
N SER A 631 -4.64 34.41 -28.41
CA SER A 631 -4.18 35.73 -28.01
C SER A 631 -4.90 36.77 -28.85
N ASP A 632 -5.58 37.69 -28.16
CA ASP A 632 -6.18 38.93 -28.67
C ASP A 632 -7.48 38.83 -29.50
N THR A 633 -8.61 38.75 -28.79
CA THR A 633 -9.75 39.65 -29.05
C THR A 633 -10.41 40.04 -27.74
N GLY A 634 -10.33 41.31 -27.37
CA GLY A 634 -11.01 41.86 -26.21
C GLY A 634 -12.52 41.83 -26.39
N ASN A 635 -13.22 41.34 -25.36
CA ASN A 635 -14.56 41.77 -25.04
C ASN A 635 -14.63 41.97 -23.53
N GLU A 636 -14.76 43.22 -23.14
CA GLU A 636 -15.09 43.65 -21.79
C GLU A 636 -16.58 43.36 -21.56
N ASP A 637 -16.92 42.26 -20.91
CA ASP A 637 -17.97 42.19 -19.88
C ASP A 637 -18.03 40.77 -19.31
N ASP A 638 -17.48 40.60 -18.10
CA ASP A 638 -18.20 40.00 -16.98
C ASP A 638 -17.27 39.87 -15.77
N GLY A 639 -17.65 40.58 -14.71
CA GLY A 639 -16.93 40.61 -13.45
C GLY A 639 -17.25 39.41 -12.54
N ILE A 640 -16.17 38.87 -11.98
CA ILE A 640 -15.97 38.44 -10.58
C ILE A 640 -15.61 36.94 -10.42
N ARG A 641 -14.32 36.77 -10.05
CA ARG A 641 -13.64 35.62 -9.39
C ARG A 641 -13.16 34.46 -10.27
N SER A 642 -12.04 34.69 -10.95
CA SER A 642 -10.95 33.69 -11.02
C SER A 642 -9.60 34.39 -11.04
N GLY A 643 -8.66 33.90 -10.21
CA GLY A 643 -7.29 34.40 -10.16
C GLY A 643 -6.58 34.10 -11.47
N ARG A 644 -6.28 35.15 -12.22
CA ARG A 644 -5.56 35.20 -13.49
C ARG A 644 -4.17 34.55 -13.32
N SER A 645 -3.99 33.31 -13.77
CA SER A 645 -2.64 32.81 -14.10
C SER A 645 -2.37 33.13 -15.57
N SER A 646 -1.35 33.97 -15.82
CA SER A 646 -0.70 34.14 -17.11
C SER A 646 -0.50 32.79 -17.82
N GLY A 647 -0.59 32.75 -19.15
CA GLY A 647 -0.57 31.54 -19.99
C GLY A 647 0.73 30.70 -19.96
N GLU A 648 1.56 30.82 -18.93
CA GLU A 648 2.97 30.44 -18.90
C GLU A 648 3.30 29.12 -18.17
N ASP A 649 2.29 28.34 -17.75
CA ASP A 649 2.50 27.06 -17.03
C ASP A 649 1.55 25.94 -17.52
N ARG A 650 1.21 25.89 -18.83
CA ARG A 650 0.36 24.80 -19.38
C ARG A 650 1.19 23.52 -19.62
N LEU A 651 1.12 22.60 -18.65
CA LEU A 651 1.69 21.24 -18.75
C LEU A 651 0.85 20.38 -19.70
N ALA A 652 1.50 19.67 -20.62
CA ALA A 652 0.88 18.68 -21.51
C ALA A 652 1.14 17.25 -21.00
N VAL A 653 0.13 16.39 -21.11
CA VAL A 653 0.28 14.94 -20.91
C VAL A 653 0.84 14.35 -22.19
N ILE A 654 1.98 13.67 -22.11
CA ILE A 654 2.61 13.07 -23.28
C ILE A 654 2.50 11.55 -23.16
N GLY A 655 1.48 11.01 -23.81
CA GLY A 655 1.33 9.57 -24.02
C GLY A 655 2.24 9.04 -25.13
N ASN A 656 2.25 7.73 -25.36
CA ASN A 656 2.80 7.18 -26.60
C ASN A 656 1.98 7.72 -27.77
N MET A 657 2.41 8.84 -28.35
CA MET A 657 1.85 9.34 -29.61
C MET A 657 2.57 8.63 -30.75
N ASP A 658 1.97 7.55 -31.25
CA ASP A 658 2.31 7.06 -32.58
C ASP A 658 1.78 8.09 -33.59
N PHE A 659 2.68 8.79 -34.30
CA PHE A 659 2.33 9.64 -35.44
C PHE A 659 1.92 8.76 -36.63
N SER A 660 0.75 8.12 -36.53
CA SER A 660 -0.03 7.57 -37.62
C SER A 660 -1.41 8.20 -37.49
N GLY A 661 -1.69 9.18 -38.34
CA GLY A 661 -2.71 10.21 -38.12
C GLY A 661 -4.07 9.70 -37.65
N THR A 662 -4.50 10.15 -36.46
CA THR A 662 -5.90 10.41 -36.10
C THR A 662 -5.89 11.35 -34.88
N TRP A 663 -6.51 12.52 -35.01
CA TRP A 663 -6.51 13.58 -33.99
C TRP A 663 -7.30 13.21 -32.72
N ALA A 664 -6.79 13.64 -31.57
CA ALA A 664 -7.40 13.45 -30.25
C ALA A 664 -8.50 14.49 -29.96
N PHE A 665 -9.56 13.99 -29.32
CA PHE A 665 -10.74 14.70 -28.82
C PHE A 665 -10.41 15.91 -27.92
N GLU A 666 -10.99 17.08 -28.24
CA GLU A 666 -11.32 18.11 -27.25
C GLU A 666 -12.68 17.76 -26.63
N ALA A 667 -12.74 17.76 -25.30
CA ALA A 667 -13.99 17.65 -24.56
C ALA A 667 -14.61 19.05 -24.47
N ASP A 668 -15.61 19.32 -25.30
CA ASP A 668 -16.51 20.45 -25.12
C ASP A 668 -17.89 19.92 -24.68
N GLU A 669 -18.30 20.31 -23.47
CA GLU A 669 -19.64 20.06 -22.96
C GLU A 669 -20.59 21.13 -23.50
N SER A 670 -21.44 20.74 -24.46
CA SER A 670 -22.72 21.43 -24.66
C SER A 670 -23.82 20.42 -24.96
N MET A 671 -24.52 19.99 -23.90
CA MET A 671 -25.81 19.31 -24.04
C MET A 671 -26.86 20.32 -24.47
N GLN A 672 -27.31 20.26 -25.72
CA GLN A 672 -28.63 20.76 -26.11
C GLN A 672 -29.58 19.60 -26.37
N GLN A 673 -30.64 19.60 -25.56
CA GLN A 673 -31.78 18.68 -25.63
C GLN A 673 -32.46 18.78 -26.99
N ILE A 674 -32.63 17.64 -27.67
CA ILE A 674 -33.72 17.46 -28.63
C ILE A 674 -34.47 16.19 -28.25
N SER A 675 -35.68 16.42 -27.73
CA SER A 675 -36.75 15.46 -27.50
C SER A 675 -37.30 14.95 -28.82
N VAL A 676 -37.43 13.63 -29.02
CA VAL A 676 -38.51 13.07 -29.86
C VAL A 676 -38.99 11.72 -29.30
N SER A 677 -40.32 11.64 -29.25
CA SER A 677 -41.25 10.63 -28.74
C SER A 677 -41.14 9.23 -29.36
N VAL A 678 -41.45 8.22 -28.55
CA VAL A 678 -41.79 6.85 -28.96
C VAL A 678 -43.25 6.78 -29.40
N GLY A 679 -43.52 6.18 -30.56
CA GLY A 679 -44.84 5.78 -31.03
C GLY A 679 -44.75 4.56 -31.95
N SER A 680 -45.53 3.54 -31.65
CA SER A 680 -45.61 2.21 -32.25
C SER A 680 -46.42 2.17 -33.57
N HIS A 681 -46.09 1.24 -34.48
CA HIS A 681 -46.94 0.12 -34.96
C HIS A 681 -46.43 -0.55 -36.27
N THR A 682 -46.14 -1.85 -36.14
CA THR A 682 -46.47 -3.05 -36.95
C THR A 682 -46.68 -3.02 -38.49
N ASP A 683 -45.91 -3.94 -39.10
CA ASP A 683 -46.22 -4.97 -40.13
C ASP A 683 -46.02 -4.74 -41.65
N GLU A 684 -45.03 -5.53 -42.13
CA GLU A 684 -44.87 -6.32 -43.37
C GLU A 684 -45.11 -5.70 -44.76
N ASP A 685 -44.03 -5.55 -45.54
CA ASP A 685 -43.85 -6.36 -46.77
C ASP A 685 -42.41 -6.31 -47.33
N ILE A 686 -42.06 -7.41 -47.99
CA ILE A 686 -40.74 -7.84 -48.51
C ILE A 686 -40.20 -6.92 -49.62
N ILE A 687 -38.90 -6.58 -49.57
CA ILE A 687 -37.94 -6.52 -50.71
C ILE A 687 -36.52 -6.37 -50.15
N GLU A 688 -35.66 -7.32 -50.52
CA GLU A 688 -34.22 -7.29 -50.31
C GLU A 688 -33.61 -6.22 -51.25
N MET A 689 -33.08 -5.12 -50.70
CA MET A 689 -32.31 -4.15 -51.48
C MET A 689 -31.18 -3.54 -50.65
N VAL A 690 -29.96 -3.93 -51.00
CA VAL A 690 -28.69 -3.32 -50.62
C VAL A 690 -28.70 -1.83 -51.00
N PRO A 691 -28.48 -0.87 -50.08
CA PRO A 691 -28.30 0.51 -50.47
C PRO A 691 -26.86 0.74 -50.93
N GLN A 692 -26.76 1.09 -52.22
CA GLN A 692 -25.57 1.49 -52.93
C GLN A 692 -24.85 2.67 -52.27
N ILE A 693 -23.55 2.51 -52.02
CA ILE A 693 -22.64 3.64 -51.79
C ILE A 693 -22.40 4.30 -53.16
N ARG A 694 -23.10 5.40 -53.39
CA ARG A 694 -22.92 6.25 -54.56
C ARG A 694 -21.54 6.93 -54.47
N LYS A 695 -20.57 6.43 -55.24
CA LYS A 695 -19.29 7.09 -55.51
C LYS A 695 -19.54 8.52 -56.01
N ARG A 696 -19.25 9.52 -55.18
CA ARG A 696 -18.84 10.84 -55.67
C ARG A 696 -17.32 10.84 -55.69
N ARG A 697 -16.76 10.79 -56.92
CA ARG A 697 -15.39 11.19 -57.19
C ARG A 697 -15.22 12.62 -56.68
N VAL A 698 -14.29 12.82 -55.77
CA VAL A 698 -13.71 14.14 -55.51
C VAL A 698 -12.26 14.01 -55.91
N THR A 699 -11.90 14.81 -56.89
CA THR A 699 -10.59 14.94 -57.52
C THR A 699 -9.53 15.16 -56.45
N PHE A 700 -8.45 14.40 -56.48
CA PHE A 700 -7.24 14.73 -55.74
C PHE A 700 -6.67 16.01 -56.36
N ALA A 701 -6.96 17.16 -55.76
CA ALA A 701 -6.05 18.29 -55.83
C ALA A 701 -5.07 18.07 -54.67
N VAL A 702 -3.84 17.68 -55.03
CA VAL A 702 -2.69 17.99 -54.19
C VAL A 702 -2.61 19.51 -54.22
N ASP A 703 -3.16 20.15 -53.20
CA ASP A 703 -2.84 21.55 -52.94
C ASP A 703 -1.48 21.51 -52.24
N ASP A 704 -0.44 21.76 -53.03
CA ASP A 704 0.89 22.10 -52.54
C ASP A 704 0.77 23.40 -51.74
N HIS A 705 0.39 23.28 -50.47
CA HIS A 705 0.59 24.31 -49.45
C HIS A 705 1.74 23.88 -48.51
N ASP A 706 2.85 23.42 -49.09
CA ASP A 706 4.10 23.12 -48.38
C ASP A 706 5.06 24.33 -48.29
N GLU A 707 4.67 25.53 -48.73
CA GLU A 707 5.54 26.71 -48.74
C GLU A 707 5.30 27.74 -47.61
N LEU A 708 4.28 27.58 -46.76
CA LEU A 708 4.05 28.53 -45.64
C LEU A 708 4.53 28.06 -44.25
N ASP A 709 4.81 26.77 -44.04
CA ASP A 709 5.24 26.21 -42.74
C ASP A 709 6.73 25.85 -42.65
N ALA A 710 7.50 26.08 -43.72
CA ALA A 710 8.94 25.85 -43.78
C ALA A 710 9.75 26.47 -42.60
N PRO A 711 9.54 27.74 -42.17
CA PRO A 711 10.33 28.30 -41.08
C PRO A 711 10.02 27.68 -39.71
N LYS A 712 8.75 27.30 -39.46
CA LYS A 712 8.35 26.62 -38.22
C LYS A 712 8.96 25.22 -38.14
N HIS A 713 8.95 24.47 -39.23
CA HIS A 713 9.59 23.14 -39.30
C HIS A 713 11.12 23.18 -39.13
N VAL A 714 11.78 24.21 -39.65
CA VAL A 714 13.24 24.38 -39.51
C VAL A 714 13.62 24.67 -38.05
N GLN A 715 12.92 25.59 -37.37
CA GLN A 715 13.20 25.92 -35.96
C GLN A 715 12.92 24.75 -35.01
N MET A 716 11.87 23.96 -35.29
CA MET A 716 11.56 22.75 -34.53
C MET A 716 12.67 21.69 -34.69
N ARG A 717 13.18 21.49 -35.92
CA ARG A 717 14.32 20.59 -36.15
C ARG A 717 15.58 21.06 -35.44
N GLU A 718 15.86 22.36 -35.45
CA GLU A 718 17.01 22.95 -34.76
C GLU A 718 16.93 22.71 -33.24
N GLU A 719 15.77 22.92 -32.61
CA GLU A 719 15.57 22.64 -31.18
C GLU A 719 15.73 21.15 -30.85
N LEU A 720 15.28 20.26 -31.73
CA LEU A 720 15.44 18.82 -31.56
C LEU A 720 16.89 18.36 -31.74
N GLU A 721 17.62 18.93 -32.71
CA GLU A 721 19.05 18.68 -32.92
C GLU A 721 19.87 19.19 -31.73
N GLU A 722 19.52 20.35 -31.16
CA GLU A 722 20.11 20.85 -29.93
C GLU A 722 19.88 19.89 -28.75
N LEU A 723 18.68 19.30 -28.64
CA LEU A 723 18.37 18.31 -27.60
C LEU A 723 19.24 17.05 -27.72
N LEU A 724 19.36 16.51 -28.94
CA LEU A 724 20.19 15.34 -29.20
C LEU A 724 21.68 15.65 -29.00
N GLY A 725 22.16 16.81 -29.45
CA GLY A 725 23.54 17.26 -29.23
C GLY A 725 23.86 17.49 -27.74
N ALA A 726 22.90 18.00 -26.98
CA ALA A 726 23.02 18.16 -25.53
C ALA A 726 23.06 16.79 -24.82
N GLN A 727 22.24 15.82 -25.24
CA GLN A 727 22.29 14.47 -24.70
C GLN A 727 23.66 13.80 -24.92
N GLN A 728 24.24 13.94 -26.11
CA GLN A 728 25.58 13.41 -26.42
C GLN A 728 26.70 14.08 -25.60
N SER A 729 26.51 15.33 -25.19
CA SER A 729 27.47 16.08 -24.37
C SER A 729 27.43 15.66 -22.90
N GLY A 730 26.43 14.88 -22.48
CA GLY A 730 26.27 14.37 -21.12
C GLY A 730 25.22 15.12 -20.29
N THR A 731 24.77 14.45 -19.24
CA THR A 731 23.74 14.94 -18.31
C THR A 731 24.32 15.21 -16.93
N ALA A 732 23.92 16.33 -16.34
CA ALA A 732 24.30 16.71 -14.98
C ALA A 732 23.04 16.78 -14.11
N PHE A 733 23.10 16.13 -12.95
CA PHE A 733 21.99 16.04 -12.00
C PHE A 733 22.23 17.03 -10.86
N ILE A 734 21.38 18.05 -10.76
CA ILE A 734 21.46 19.09 -9.73
C ILE A 734 20.42 18.78 -8.65
N LEU A 735 20.89 18.47 -7.44
CA LEU A 735 20.06 18.13 -6.30
C LEU A 735 20.25 19.10 -5.13
N GLY A 736 19.15 19.51 -4.51
CA GLY A 736 19.18 20.32 -3.29
C GLY A 736 19.47 19.46 -2.06
N HIS A 737 20.58 19.72 -1.37
CA HIS A 737 20.91 19.11 -0.09
C HIS A 737 20.37 19.98 1.06
N SER A 738 19.18 19.63 1.57
CA SER A 738 18.40 20.48 2.49
C SER A 738 18.69 20.28 3.97
N HIS A 739 19.32 21.23 4.65
CA HIS A 739 19.45 21.26 6.12
C HIS A 739 18.32 22.00 6.79
N VAL A 740 17.43 21.30 7.50
CA VAL A 740 16.30 21.92 8.20
C VAL A 740 16.70 22.32 9.62
N LYS A 741 16.43 23.59 9.98
CA LYS A 741 16.72 24.19 11.28
C LYS A 741 15.47 24.93 11.79
N ALA A 742 15.14 24.75 13.07
CA ALA A 742 14.01 25.45 13.67
C ALA A 742 14.26 26.97 13.80
N LYS A 743 13.25 27.80 13.53
CA LYS A 743 13.30 29.26 13.72
C LYS A 743 13.57 29.66 15.18
N GLN A 744 14.34 30.72 15.40
CA GLN A 744 14.58 31.30 16.74
C GLN A 744 13.25 31.84 17.29
N GLY A 745 12.75 31.24 18.38
CA GLY A 745 11.41 31.51 18.95
C GLY A 745 10.42 30.34 18.85
N SER A 746 10.78 29.25 18.16
CA SER A 746 9.98 28.02 18.14
C SER A 746 9.92 27.36 19.52
N SER A 747 8.80 26.71 19.84
CA SER A 747 8.65 25.97 21.10
C SER A 747 9.73 24.89 21.25
N VAL A 748 10.09 24.58 22.50
CA VAL A 748 11.12 23.57 22.82
C VAL A 748 10.84 22.24 22.11
N MET A 749 9.57 21.82 22.06
CA MET A 749 9.15 20.59 21.38
C MET A 749 9.42 20.62 19.87
N LYS A 750 9.13 21.73 19.18
CA LYS A 750 9.45 21.89 17.75
C LYS A 750 10.95 21.90 17.50
N ARG A 751 11.71 22.54 18.39
CA ARG A 751 13.17 22.61 18.30
C ARG A 751 13.79 21.22 18.46
N LEU A 752 13.30 20.41 19.39
CA LEU A 752 13.75 19.03 19.59
C LEU A 752 13.39 18.15 18.40
N ALA A 753 12.15 18.24 17.90
CA ALA A 753 11.69 17.47 16.74
C ALA A 753 12.53 17.75 15.48
N ILE A 754 12.79 19.03 15.15
CA ILE A 754 13.50 19.40 13.93
C ILE A 754 15.02 19.27 14.10
N ASN A 755 15.59 19.92 15.11
CA ASN A 755 17.05 20.03 15.19
C ASN A 755 17.73 18.73 15.60
N PHE A 756 17.06 17.92 16.44
CA PHE A 756 17.60 16.65 16.93
C PHE A 756 17.00 15.47 16.18
N ALA A 757 15.69 15.22 16.31
CA ALA A 757 15.09 13.98 15.80
C ALA A 757 15.12 13.88 14.26
N TYR A 758 14.65 14.89 13.53
CA TYR A 758 14.67 14.88 12.07
C TYR A 758 16.10 14.83 11.50
N ASN A 759 17.01 15.65 12.02
CA ASN A 759 18.40 15.63 11.56
C ASN A 759 19.12 14.32 11.91
N PHE A 760 18.81 13.70 13.05
CA PHE A 760 19.32 12.37 13.40
C PHE A 760 18.81 11.32 12.41
N LEU A 761 17.49 11.27 12.16
CA LEU A 761 16.90 10.34 11.20
C LEU A 761 17.49 10.56 9.80
N ARG A 762 17.57 11.81 9.34
CA ARG A 762 18.14 12.16 8.04
C ARG A 762 19.60 11.75 7.87
N ARG A 763 20.42 11.87 8.93
CA ARG A 763 21.84 11.47 8.90
C ARG A 763 22.05 9.96 8.92
N ASN A 764 21.14 9.22 9.56
CA ASN A 764 21.22 7.77 9.68
C ASN A 764 20.45 7.03 8.57
N CYS A 765 19.61 7.72 7.80
CA CYS A 765 18.87 7.18 6.66
C CYS A 765 19.52 7.58 5.33
N ARG A 766 19.11 6.94 4.23
CA ARG A 766 19.70 7.20 2.91
C ARG A 766 19.33 8.58 2.36
N GLY A 767 20.27 9.19 1.64
CA GLY A 767 20.09 10.47 0.96
C GLY A 767 19.20 10.40 -0.30
N PRO A 768 18.80 11.57 -0.86
CA PRO A 768 18.06 11.67 -2.13
C PRO A 768 18.78 11.07 -3.33
N ASP A 769 20.08 11.28 -3.37
CA ASP A 769 21.06 10.85 -4.36
C ASP A 769 21.09 9.32 -4.52
N VAL A 770 21.12 8.61 -3.40
CA VAL A 770 21.14 7.13 -3.38
C VAL A 770 19.78 6.54 -3.77
N ALA A 771 18.69 7.25 -3.50
CA ALA A 771 17.33 6.81 -3.84
C ALA A 771 17.04 6.92 -5.34
N LEU A 772 17.60 7.94 -5.99
CA LEU A 772 17.48 8.16 -7.43
C LEU A 772 18.56 7.41 -8.23
N LYS A 773 19.44 6.63 -7.59
CA LYS A 773 20.54 5.86 -8.22
C LYS A 773 21.47 6.70 -9.13
N VAL A 774 21.62 7.99 -8.84
CA VAL A 774 22.37 8.93 -9.70
C VAL A 774 23.87 8.60 -9.67
N PRO A 775 24.57 8.55 -10.83
CA PRO A 775 26.02 8.37 -10.87
C PRO A 775 26.73 9.50 -10.12
N PRO A 776 27.68 9.20 -9.21
CA PRO A 776 28.34 10.23 -8.41
C PRO A 776 29.19 11.20 -9.25
N ALA A 777 29.62 10.79 -10.44
CA ALA A 777 30.44 11.62 -11.33
C ALA A 777 29.65 12.77 -12.00
N SER A 778 28.32 12.66 -12.11
CA SER A 778 27.45 13.65 -12.74
C SER A 778 26.54 14.39 -11.74
N LEU A 779 26.77 14.18 -10.44
CA LEU A 779 25.96 14.75 -9.37
C LEU A 779 26.52 16.09 -8.87
N LEU A 780 25.69 17.12 -8.88
CA LEU A 780 25.94 18.42 -8.27
C LEU A 780 24.98 18.63 -7.08
N GLU A 781 25.53 18.61 -5.87
CA GLU A 781 24.75 18.88 -4.66
C GLU A 781 24.81 20.37 -4.27
N VAL A 782 23.64 20.99 -4.12
CA VAL A 782 23.49 22.39 -3.69
C VAL A 782 22.99 22.42 -2.25
N GLY A 783 23.89 22.74 -1.31
CA GLY A 783 23.56 22.88 0.10
C GLY A 783 22.65 24.08 0.38
N MET A 784 21.51 23.84 1.04
CA MET A 784 20.60 24.91 1.45
C MET A 784 20.12 24.70 2.88
N VAL A 785 20.19 25.76 3.70
CA VAL A 785 19.61 25.76 5.05
C VAL A 785 18.19 26.28 5.01
N TYR A 786 17.25 25.44 5.43
CA TYR A 786 15.83 25.69 5.57
C TYR A 786 15.54 26.10 7.00
N VAL A 787 15.09 27.33 7.23
CA VAL A 787 14.71 27.80 8.57
C VAL A 787 13.20 27.72 8.70
N VAL A 788 12.70 26.78 9.51
CA VAL A 788 11.28 26.42 9.57
C VAL A 788 10.66 26.51 10.96
#